data_AF-A0A2D8SU36-F1
#
_entry.id   AF-A0A2D8SU36-F1
#
_cell.length_a   1.000
_cell.length_b   1.000
_cell.length_c   1.000
_cell.angle_alpha   90.00
_cell.angle_beta   90.00
_cell.angle_gamma   90.00
#
_symmetry.space_group_name_H-M   'P 1'
#
loop_
_entity.id
_entity.type
_entity.pdbx_description
1 polymer ?
#
loop_
_entity_poly.entity_id
_entity_poly.type
_entity_poly.pdbx_seq_one_letter_code
_entity_poly.pdbx_strand_id
1 'polypeptide(L)'
;MIPSFLLVLVPLLPLLAALATVIGGRRLGPRAHLPAVVGIAAAAVVALTLLVITARSRGSAETPRPVDMVTTLWQWATIENAYAPADDSHAAVPGTAIGEDKYSARPFSISIAMRLDPLTATLLVIITSVGLLVAIYSIGYMHDDPGYPRFFALVAMFVFSMSMLVAASNFLLVYVFWEAVGACSYLLIGFWFKKPEAAKAAKKAFLVNRIGDFGLAVGVFLLWLTYGTLDFHDTLSPDGTILPGILGQTRLADVSGYVGGIVGTAICLLLLLAACGKSAQLPLHVWLPDAMEGPTPASALIHAATMVTAGVYLVARCAPIFMACPGALVTVSIIGTTTALVAALIGTVQNDLKRVLAYSTISQLGYMFACLGTGTLLGFTAAIFHLLTHAFFKALLFLGAGSVMHSMGGVIDMRRFGGLRKLMPITATTFLIGSLALAGIAPFAGFFSKDEILASLHSKGWPDVHHSAENNHHATIPVLPSNPSQSGTVHDVGYRGVSEGNNHSDSHQLPDTVGLDALNQPAVWKTLFWMALVTAGLTAFYTFRAVFMTFTGPLRVPDEASGHAHESPSVMTTPLLILAIPATLIGFLLFATEGLAHFLAATPSFTAPSIVQTATASVFHWDLAIQGTLAAALGIVIAAVGHLGRRSDGPQLERWLGPVRPFLEHRMFIDQLYAAVIVRPTEAIAFLAAIFDKSIIDRSVRFFAHLPVVLGGVVRRLQSGLLQRYALAGVIGVLAIIVLLAWRL
;
A
#
# COMPACT_ATOMS: atom_id res chain seq x y z
N MET A 1 -31.43 -11.28 -5.38
CA MET A 1 -30.92 -9.92 -5.08
C MET A 1 -29.56 -9.77 -5.73
N ILE A 2 -29.39 -8.71 -6.51
CA ILE A 2 -28.35 -8.54 -7.53
C ILE A 2 -26.98 -8.41 -6.84
N PRO A 3 -25.93 -9.16 -7.24
CA PRO A 3 -24.58 -9.05 -6.65
C PRO A 3 -24.05 -7.60 -6.60
N SER A 4 -24.45 -6.76 -7.56
CA SER A 4 -24.20 -5.32 -7.59
C SER A 4 -24.65 -4.61 -6.31
N PHE A 5 -25.86 -4.90 -5.81
CA PHE A 5 -26.37 -4.29 -4.57
C PHE A 5 -25.56 -4.72 -3.34
N LEU A 6 -25.16 -6.00 -3.28
CA LEU A 6 -24.32 -6.52 -2.21
C LEU A 6 -22.94 -5.82 -2.20
N LEU A 7 -22.37 -5.55 -3.37
CA LEU A 7 -21.10 -4.80 -3.49
C LEU A 7 -21.21 -3.40 -2.89
N VAL A 8 -22.31 -2.68 -3.14
CA VAL A 8 -22.55 -1.35 -2.52
C VAL A 8 -22.68 -1.45 -1.01
N LEU A 9 -23.32 -2.51 -0.52
CA LEU A 9 -23.64 -2.66 0.88
C LEU A 9 -22.40 -2.85 1.76
N VAL A 10 -21.32 -3.46 1.24
CA VAL A 10 -20.08 -3.70 1.99
C VAL A 10 -19.44 -2.40 2.54
N PRO A 11 -19.14 -1.36 1.72
CA PRO A 11 -18.64 -0.09 2.23
C PRO A 11 -19.74 0.78 2.87
N LEU A 12 -20.98 0.70 2.39
CA LEU A 12 -22.07 1.53 2.90
C LEU A 12 -22.38 1.27 4.39
N LEU A 13 -22.36 0.00 4.81
CA LEU A 13 -22.69 -0.38 6.19
C LEU A 13 -21.72 0.23 7.23
N PRO A 14 -20.37 0.14 7.10
CA PRO A 14 -19.43 0.84 7.96
C PRO A 14 -19.58 2.38 7.90
N LEU A 15 -19.91 2.96 6.75
CA LEU A 15 -20.15 4.40 6.64
C LEU A 15 -21.36 4.85 7.47
N LEU A 16 -22.50 4.16 7.31
CA LEU A 16 -23.71 4.44 8.07
C LEU A 16 -23.47 4.24 9.57
N ALA A 17 -22.73 3.20 9.93
CA ALA A 17 -22.32 2.95 11.31
C ALA A 17 -21.45 4.06 11.89
N ALA A 18 -20.49 4.58 11.12
CA ALA A 18 -19.67 5.71 11.52
C ALA A 18 -20.52 6.96 11.75
N LEU A 19 -21.41 7.31 10.81
CA LEU A 19 -22.30 8.46 10.92
C LEU A 19 -23.24 8.35 12.12
N ALA A 20 -23.85 7.17 12.33
CA ALA A 20 -24.68 6.90 13.50
C ALA A 20 -23.90 7.06 14.82
N THR A 21 -22.63 6.63 14.85
CA THR A 21 -21.77 6.77 16.01
C THR A 21 -21.36 8.23 16.26
N VAL A 22 -21.11 9.01 15.21
CA VAL A 22 -20.81 10.46 15.34
C VAL A 22 -22.01 11.23 15.86
N ILE A 23 -23.20 10.99 15.29
CA ILE A 23 -24.43 11.73 15.62
C ILE A 23 -24.99 11.31 16.99
N GLY A 24 -25.07 10.00 17.24
CA GLY A 24 -25.74 9.42 18.40
C GLY A 24 -24.81 8.91 19.51
N GLY A 25 -23.50 8.79 19.26
CA GLY A 25 -22.58 8.08 20.16
C GLY A 25 -22.48 8.69 21.56
N ARG A 26 -22.58 10.03 21.68
CA ARG A 26 -22.63 10.68 23.00
C ARG A 26 -23.87 10.31 23.81
N ARG A 27 -25.01 10.07 23.15
CA ARG A 27 -26.26 9.63 23.80
C ARG A 27 -26.24 8.15 24.16
N LEU A 28 -25.50 7.33 23.39
CA LEU A 28 -25.37 5.89 23.61
C LEU A 28 -24.40 5.55 24.76
N GLY A 29 -23.51 6.48 25.15
CA GLY A 29 -22.56 6.31 26.25
C GLY A 29 -21.76 4.99 26.12
N PRO A 30 -21.87 4.05 27.07
CA PRO A 30 -21.13 2.78 27.04
C PRO A 30 -21.53 1.87 25.87
N ARG A 31 -22.68 2.11 25.22
CA ARG A 31 -23.17 1.35 24.06
C ARG A 31 -22.78 1.97 22.71
N ALA A 32 -21.93 3.00 22.71
CA ALA A 32 -21.53 3.68 21.48
C ALA A 32 -20.77 2.80 20.47
N HIS A 33 -20.27 1.64 20.89
CA HIS A 33 -19.64 0.65 20.01
C HIS A 33 -20.64 -0.11 19.12
N LEU A 34 -21.92 -0.22 19.52
CA LEU A 34 -22.91 -1.07 18.85
C LEU A 34 -23.09 -0.76 17.36
N PRO A 35 -23.25 0.51 16.91
CA PRO A 35 -23.42 0.80 15.50
C PRO A 35 -22.21 0.34 14.67
N ALA A 36 -20.99 0.64 15.14
CA ALA A 36 -19.75 0.24 14.48
C ALA A 36 -19.60 -1.29 14.39
N VAL A 37 -19.79 -2.01 15.49
CA VAL A 37 -19.64 -3.47 15.52
C VAL A 37 -20.70 -4.15 14.65
N VAL A 38 -21.96 -3.76 14.75
CA VAL A 38 -23.05 -4.33 13.94
C VAL A 38 -22.88 -4.01 12.46
N GLY A 39 -22.51 -2.78 12.12
CA GLY A 39 -22.28 -2.37 10.73
C GLY A 39 -21.13 -3.12 10.08
N ILE A 40 -20.00 -3.27 10.79
CA ILE A 40 -18.84 -4.02 10.29
C ILE A 40 -19.15 -5.52 10.22
N ALA A 41 -19.89 -6.07 11.19
CA ALA A 41 -20.30 -7.48 11.17
C ALA A 41 -21.20 -7.80 9.97
N ALA A 42 -22.20 -6.95 9.71
CA ALA A 42 -23.06 -7.08 8.54
C ALA A 42 -22.25 -6.97 7.23
N ALA A 43 -21.31 -6.02 7.15
CA ALA A 43 -20.39 -5.91 6.00
C ALA A 43 -19.53 -7.17 5.81
N ALA A 44 -19.03 -7.78 6.88
CA ALA A 44 -18.24 -9.02 6.80
C ALA A 44 -19.06 -10.19 6.25
N VAL A 45 -20.32 -10.34 6.66
CA VAL A 45 -21.23 -11.37 6.12
C VAL A 45 -21.51 -11.14 4.64
N VAL A 46 -21.75 -9.87 4.25
CA VAL A 46 -21.99 -9.51 2.84
C VAL A 46 -20.73 -9.75 2.00
N ALA A 47 -19.54 -9.37 2.48
CA ALA A 47 -18.27 -9.59 1.80
C ALA A 47 -17.99 -11.10 1.62
N LEU A 48 -18.25 -11.92 2.63
CA LEU A 48 -18.12 -13.38 2.53
C LEU A 48 -19.11 -13.96 1.50
N THR A 49 -20.34 -13.44 1.48
CA THR A 49 -21.34 -13.85 0.48
C THR A 49 -20.89 -13.51 -0.93
N LEU A 50 -20.33 -12.30 -1.14
CA LEU A 50 -19.73 -11.91 -2.42
C LEU A 50 -18.58 -12.82 -2.81
N LEU A 51 -17.67 -13.14 -1.89
CA LEU A 51 -16.57 -14.08 -2.14
C LEU A 51 -17.10 -15.43 -2.63
N VAL A 52 -18.12 -15.99 -2.00
CA VAL A 52 -18.73 -17.27 -2.40
C VAL A 52 -19.40 -17.17 -3.78
N ILE A 53 -20.09 -16.06 -4.07
CA ILE A 53 -20.70 -15.82 -5.39
C ILE A 53 -19.62 -15.76 -6.47
N THR A 54 -18.58 -14.95 -6.27
CA THR A 54 -17.44 -14.81 -7.20
C THR A 54 -16.69 -16.13 -7.37
N ALA A 55 -16.52 -16.91 -6.30
CA ALA A 55 -15.85 -18.20 -6.36
C ALA A 55 -16.65 -19.24 -7.17
N ARG A 56 -17.98 -19.16 -7.17
CA ARG A 56 -18.85 -20.04 -7.96
C ARG A 56 -18.92 -19.65 -9.44
N SER A 57 -18.66 -18.38 -9.78
CA SER A 57 -18.74 -17.88 -11.16
C SER A 57 -17.44 -18.04 -11.97
N ARG A 58 -16.33 -18.46 -11.36
CA ARG A 58 -14.97 -18.46 -11.95
C ARG A 58 -14.68 -19.49 -13.05
N GLY A 59 -15.60 -20.42 -13.34
CA GLY A 59 -15.34 -21.55 -14.24
C GLY A 59 -14.50 -22.66 -13.57
N SER A 60 -13.96 -23.59 -14.36
CA SER A 60 -13.07 -24.69 -13.91
C SER A 60 -11.60 -24.25 -13.82
N ALA A 61 -10.77 -25.01 -13.11
CA ALA A 61 -9.35 -24.71 -12.92
C ALA A 61 -8.54 -24.68 -14.24
N GLU A 62 -8.96 -25.48 -15.23
CA GLU A 62 -8.31 -25.58 -16.54
C GLU A 62 -8.65 -24.41 -17.48
N THR A 63 -9.80 -23.76 -17.28
CA THR A 63 -10.24 -22.60 -18.09
C THR A 63 -10.82 -21.51 -17.17
N PRO A 64 -9.96 -20.75 -16.46
CA PRO A 64 -10.43 -19.66 -15.61
C PRO A 64 -11.16 -18.63 -16.48
N ARG A 65 -12.44 -18.36 -16.14
CA ARG A 65 -13.20 -17.30 -16.79
C ARG A 65 -13.02 -16.01 -15.98
N PRO A 66 -12.61 -14.89 -16.59
CA PRO A 66 -12.49 -13.64 -15.88
C PRO A 66 -13.86 -13.28 -15.28
N VAL A 67 -13.91 -13.18 -13.95
CA VAL A 67 -15.10 -12.74 -13.23
C VAL A 67 -14.92 -11.27 -12.92
N ASP A 68 -15.70 -10.44 -13.58
CA ASP A 68 -15.71 -9.02 -13.35
C ASP A 68 -17.14 -8.51 -13.32
N MET A 69 -17.42 -7.66 -12.33
CA MET A 69 -18.70 -6.97 -12.23
C MET A 69 -18.43 -5.53 -11.83
N VAL A 70 -18.88 -4.61 -12.68
CA VAL A 70 -18.79 -3.18 -12.43
C VAL A 70 -20.19 -2.66 -12.09
N THR A 71 -20.27 -1.88 -11.02
CA THR A 71 -21.50 -1.22 -10.58
C THR A 71 -21.24 0.27 -10.48
N THR A 72 -21.78 1.03 -11.43
CA THR A 72 -21.73 2.49 -11.41
C THR A 72 -22.81 3.01 -10.47
N LEU A 73 -22.41 3.70 -9.40
CA LEU A 73 -23.32 4.28 -8.42
C LEU A 73 -23.89 5.60 -8.93
N TRP A 74 -23.01 6.45 -9.46
CA TRP A 74 -23.32 7.79 -9.92
C TRP A 74 -22.23 8.30 -10.85
N GLN A 75 -22.59 9.15 -11.80
CA GLN A 75 -21.65 9.85 -12.66
C GLN A 75 -21.50 11.27 -12.15
N TRP A 76 -20.30 11.63 -11.69
CA TRP A 76 -20.06 12.91 -11.02
C TRP A 76 -20.00 14.07 -12.00
N ALA A 77 -19.17 13.94 -13.04
CA ALA A 77 -18.97 14.97 -14.05
C ALA A 77 -18.58 14.35 -15.37
N THR A 78 -18.98 14.99 -16.46
CA THR A 78 -18.51 14.69 -17.81
C THR A 78 -17.98 15.97 -18.41
N ILE A 79 -16.73 15.95 -18.83
CA ILE A 79 -16.11 17.07 -19.54
C ILE A 79 -16.07 16.68 -21.01
N GLU A 80 -16.92 17.32 -21.81
CA GLU A 80 -16.93 17.13 -23.26
C GLU A 80 -15.62 17.66 -23.87
N ASN A 81 -15.14 17.02 -24.92
CA ASN A 81 -13.93 17.40 -25.64
C ASN A 81 -12.65 17.51 -24.77
N ALA A 82 -12.56 16.72 -23.71
CA ALA A 82 -11.48 16.82 -22.72
C ALA A 82 -10.15 16.25 -23.20
N TYR A 83 -10.17 15.31 -24.16
CA TYR A 83 -8.97 14.64 -24.63
C TYR A 83 -9.00 14.48 -26.16
N ALA A 84 -8.04 15.11 -26.84
CA ALA A 84 -7.78 14.87 -28.26
C ALA A 84 -6.52 14.01 -28.38
N PRO A 85 -6.62 12.74 -28.83
CA PRO A 85 -5.43 11.92 -29.08
C PRO A 85 -4.55 12.58 -30.15
N ALA A 86 -3.24 12.69 -29.88
CA ALA A 86 -2.26 13.07 -30.90
C ALA A 86 -2.09 11.95 -31.94
N ASP A 87 -1.57 12.29 -33.14
CA ASP A 87 -1.34 11.34 -34.25
C ASP A 87 -0.53 10.09 -33.85
N ASP A 88 0.41 10.27 -32.92
CA ASP A 88 1.27 9.22 -32.38
C ASP A 88 0.81 8.70 -31.00
N SER A 89 -0.43 9.00 -30.57
CA SER A 89 -0.87 8.65 -29.22
C SER A 89 -1.12 7.15 -29.06
N HIS A 90 -0.47 6.55 -28.06
CA HIS A 90 -0.72 5.19 -27.60
C HIS A 90 -2.11 4.99 -26.94
N ALA A 91 -2.98 6.01 -27.01
CA ALA A 91 -4.37 5.96 -26.59
C ALA A 91 -5.25 5.14 -27.56
N ALA A 92 -4.76 4.88 -28.78
CA ALA A 92 -5.35 3.92 -29.70
C ALA A 92 -4.90 2.50 -29.33
N VAL A 93 -5.85 1.58 -29.12
CA VAL A 93 -5.55 0.15 -29.04
C VAL A 93 -5.24 -0.32 -30.46
N PRO A 94 -4.07 -0.94 -30.72
CA PRO A 94 -3.78 -1.50 -32.04
C PRO A 94 -4.89 -2.46 -32.48
N GLY A 95 -5.46 -2.26 -33.68
CA GLY A 95 -6.51 -3.13 -34.24
C GLY A 95 -7.96 -2.72 -33.99
N THR A 96 -8.26 -1.67 -33.21
CA THR A 96 -9.62 -1.09 -33.20
C THR A 96 -9.80 -0.19 -34.42
N ALA A 97 -10.85 -0.42 -35.24
CA ALA A 97 -11.18 0.44 -36.37
C ALA A 97 -11.45 1.87 -35.87
N ILE A 98 -10.48 2.75 -36.09
CA ILE A 98 -10.65 4.18 -35.89
C ILE A 98 -11.51 4.64 -37.07
N GLY A 99 -12.77 5.02 -36.81
CA GLY A 99 -13.62 5.62 -37.84
C GLY A 99 -12.95 6.84 -38.49
N GLU A 100 -13.49 7.31 -39.62
CA GLU A 100 -12.91 8.40 -40.41
C GLU A 100 -12.64 9.69 -39.59
N ASP A 101 -13.30 9.85 -38.44
CA ASP A 101 -13.05 10.90 -37.45
C ASP A 101 -11.85 10.59 -36.53
N LYS A 102 -10.64 10.57 -37.10
CA LYS A 102 -9.35 10.38 -36.38
C LYS A 102 -9.10 11.35 -35.21
N TYR A 103 -9.88 12.43 -35.08
CA TYR A 103 -9.63 13.56 -34.19
C TYR A 103 -10.86 14.01 -33.38
N SER A 104 -11.89 13.18 -33.24
CA SER A 104 -13.02 13.55 -32.37
C SER A 104 -12.54 13.63 -30.93
N ALA A 105 -12.61 14.82 -30.33
CA ALA A 105 -12.26 15.01 -28.93
C ALA A 105 -13.16 14.13 -28.05
N ARG A 106 -12.54 13.31 -27.19
CA ARG A 106 -13.24 12.33 -26.36
C ARG A 106 -13.75 12.99 -25.07
N PRO A 107 -14.96 12.64 -24.60
CA PRO A 107 -15.43 13.10 -23.30
C PRO A 107 -14.66 12.39 -22.18
N PHE A 108 -14.31 13.13 -21.14
CA PHE A 108 -13.77 12.56 -19.92
C PHE A 108 -14.87 12.51 -18.85
N SER A 109 -15.35 11.30 -18.59
CA SER A 109 -16.38 11.03 -17.58
C SER A 109 -15.76 10.55 -16.29
N ILE A 110 -16.14 11.17 -15.17
CA ILE A 110 -15.72 10.74 -13.83
C ILE A 110 -16.89 9.99 -13.19
N SER A 111 -16.79 8.67 -13.17
CA SER A 111 -17.78 7.79 -12.54
C SER A 111 -17.39 7.43 -11.11
N ILE A 112 -18.36 7.36 -10.21
CA ILE A 112 -18.22 6.63 -8.94
C ILE A 112 -18.68 5.20 -9.22
N ALA A 113 -17.73 4.38 -9.67
CA ALA A 113 -17.96 2.99 -10.02
C ALA A 113 -17.17 2.05 -9.10
N MET A 114 -17.80 0.94 -8.75
CA MET A 114 -17.18 -0.13 -7.97
C MET A 114 -17.00 -1.39 -8.81
N ARG A 115 -15.86 -2.07 -8.64
CA ARG A 115 -15.47 -3.30 -9.32
C ARG A 115 -15.39 -4.45 -8.33
N LEU A 116 -16.03 -5.57 -8.66
CA LEU A 116 -15.90 -6.83 -7.94
C LEU A 116 -15.24 -7.86 -8.84
N ASP A 117 -14.10 -8.36 -8.37
CA ASP A 117 -13.35 -9.47 -8.94
C ASP A 117 -12.74 -10.31 -7.81
N PRO A 118 -12.06 -11.43 -8.09
CA PRO A 118 -11.47 -12.28 -7.04
C PRO A 118 -10.50 -11.55 -6.10
N LEU A 119 -9.68 -10.64 -6.62
CA LEU A 119 -8.75 -9.83 -5.82
C LEU A 119 -9.51 -8.90 -4.85
N THR A 120 -10.51 -8.15 -5.34
CA THR A 120 -11.36 -7.28 -4.51
C THR A 120 -12.12 -8.10 -3.48
N ALA A 121 -12.75 -9.21 -3.88
CA ALA A 121 -13.54 -10.04 -2.97
C ALA A 121 -12.69 -10.58 -1.80
N THR A 122 -11.47 -11.03 -2.10
CA THR A 122 -10.51 -11.51 -1.09
C THR A 122 -10.16 -10.40 -0.10
N LEU A 123 -9.83 -9.20 -0.60
CA LEU A 123 -9.46 -8.07 0.25
C LEU A 123 -10.63 -7.56 1.08
N LEU A 124 -11.85 -7.47 0.52
CA LEU A 124 -13.03 -7.05 1.27
C LEU A 124 -13.31 -7.98 2.46
N VAL A 125 -13.16 -9.30 2.29
CA VAL A 125 -13.30 -10.26 3.39
C VAL A 125 -12.22 -10.04 4.45
N ILE A 126 -10.97 -9.84 4.06
CA ILE A 126 -9.86 -9.58 5.00
C ILE A 126 -10.12 -8.30 5.81
N ILE A 127 -10.44 -7.20 5.12
CA ILE A 127 -10.65 -5.87 5.73
C ILE A 127 -11.80 -5.91 6.73
N THR A 128 -12.94 -6.50 6.35
CA THR A 128 -14.15 -6.52 7.18
C THR A 128 -14.06 -7.52 8.32
N SER A 129 -13.48 -8.71 8.11
CA SER A 129 -13.32 -9.72 9.17
C SER A 129 -12.31 -9.30 10.25
N VAL A 130 -11.13 -8.82 9.86
CA VAL A 130 -10.13 -8.30 10.81
C VAL A 130 -10.66 -7.02 11.46
N GLY A 131 -11.31 -6.14 10.68
CA GLY A 131 -11.97 -4.94 11.21
C GLY A 131 -13.00 -5.25 12.29
N LEU A 132 -13.81 -6.29 12.10
CA LEU A 132 -14.79 -6.75 13.10
C LEU A 132 -14.09 -7.21 14.38
N LEU A 133 -13.07 -8.06 14.27
CA LEU A 133 -12.36 -8.60 15.43
C LEU A 133 -11.63 -7.50 16.21
N VAL A 134 -11.05 -6.52 15.52
CA VAL A 134 -10.47 -5.32 16.13
C VAL A 134 -11.55 -4.48 16.82
N ALA A 135 -12.72 -4.29 16.20
CA ALA A 135 -13.82 -3.54 16.81
C ALA A 135 -14.32 -4.22 18.09
N ILE A 136 -14.49 -5.55 18.09
CA ILE A 136 -14.88 -6.32 19.28
C ILE A 136 -13.81 -6.20 20.37
N TYR A 137 -12.53 -6.40 20.04
CA TYR A 137 -11.42 -6.25 20.99
C TYR A 137 -11.39 -4.85 21.63
N SER A 138 -11.69 -3.82 20.83
CA SER A 138 -11.67 -2.42 21.28
C SER A 138 -12.74 -2.10 22.32
N ILE A 139 -13.79 -2.92 22.45
CA ILE A 139 -14.84 -2.73 23.47
C ILE A 139 -14.23 -2.80 24.86
N GLY A 140 -13.39 -3.82 25.12
CA GLY A 140 -12.69 -3.99 26.39
C GLY A 140 -11.52 -3.03 26.53
N TYR A 141 -10.70 -2.89 25.48
CA TYR A 141 -9.48 -2.10 25.55
C TYR A 141 -9.71 -0.60 25.75
N MET A 142 -10.78 -0.03 25.17
CA MET A 142 -11.09 1.40 25.24
C MET A 142 -12.12 1.76 26.31
N HIS A 143 -12.62 0.79 27.10
CA HIS A 143 -13.82 0.96 27.95
C HIS A 143 -13.79 2.23 28.82
N ASP A 144 -12.64 2.54 29.41
CA ASP A 144 -12.46 3.66 30.34
C ASP A 144 -11.94 4.96 29.66
N ASP A 145 -11.82 4.96 28.33
CA ASP A 145 -11.32 6.12 27.59
C ASP A 145 -12.46 7.14 27.28
N PRO A 146 -12.28 8.44 27.59
CA PRO A 146 -13.31 9.46 27.35
C PRO A 146 -13.63 9.66 25.85
N GLY A 147 -12.73 9.27 24.96
CA GLY A 147 -12.89 9.31 23.51
C GLY A 147 -13.59 8.08 22.91
N TYR A 148 -14.20 7.21 23.72
CA TYR A 148 -14.79 5.93 23.29
C TYR A 148 -15.66 6.01 22.03
N PRO A 149 -16.70 6.88 21.92
CA PRO A 149 -17.52 6.94 20.70
C PRO A 149 -16.73 7.38 19.46
N ARG A 150 -15.78 8.32 19.65
CA ARG A 150 -14.93 8.82 18.56
C ARG A 150 -14.04 7.72 18.01
N PHE A 151 -13.52 6.85 18.87
CA PHE A 151 -12.69 5.73 18.45
C PHE A 151 -13.45 4.79 17.51
N PHE A 152 -14.66 4.36 17.89
CA PHE A 152 -15.50 3.47 17.07
C PHE A 152 -15.96 4.12 15.77
N ALA A 153 -16.26 5.42 15.77
CA ALA A 153 -16.54 6.16 14.54
C ALA A 153 -15.33 6.14 13.57
N LEU A 154 -14.11 6.35 14.09
CA LEU A 154 -12.89 6.31 13.29
C LEU A 154 -12.59 4.91 12.75
N VAL A 155 -12.78 3.86 13.55
CA VAL A 155 -12.64 2.46 13.10
C VAL A 155 -13.61 2.16 11.95
N ALA A 156 -14.88 2.55 12.08
CA ALA A 156 -15.87 2.34 11.04
C ALA A 156 -15.59 3.16 9.76
N MET A 157 -15.18 4.43 9.90
CA MET A 157 -14.72 5.25 8.75
C MET A 157 -13.50 4.67 8.06
N PHE A 158 -12.60 4.09 8.83
CA PHE A 158 -11.40 3.47 8.31
C PHE A 158 -11.74 2.20 7.51
N VAL A 159 -12.62 1.33 8.02
CA VAL A 159 -13.10 0.15 7.29
C VAL A 159 -13.86 0.55 6.02
N PHE A 160 -14.70 1.58 6.08
CA PHE A 160 -15.37 2.17 4.91
C PHE A 160 -14.37 2.61 3.84
N SER A 161 -13.43 3.49 4.20
CA SER A 161 -12.49 4.08 3.25
C SER A 161 -11.60 3.02 2.60
N MET A 162 -11.12 2.04 3.36
CA MET A 162 -10.34 0.93 2.81
C MET A 162 -11.16 0.01 1.90
N SER A 163 -12.43 -0.27 2.27
CA SER A 163 -13.33 -1.08 1.43
C SER A 163 -13.62 -0.40 0.10
N MET A 164 -13.83 0.92 0.11
CA MET A 164 -13.99 1.71 -1.12
C MET A 164 -12.71 1.77 -1.96
N LEU A 165 -11.53 1.86 -1.33
CA LEU A 165 -10.25 1.87 -2.04
C LEU A 165 -10.06 0.61 -2.89
N VAL A 166 -10.32 -0.57 -2.32
CA VAL A 166 -10.14 -1.85 -3.02
C VAL A 166 -11.27 -2.15 -4.00
N ALA A 167 -12.47 -1.63 -3.75
CA ALA A 167 -13.61 -1.77 -4.64
C ALA A 167 -13.63 -0.72 -5.76
N ALA A 168 -12.78 0.30 -5.74
CA ALA A 168 -12.79 1.36 -6.74
C ALA A 168 -12.53 0.84 -8.16
N SER A 169 -13.30 1.32 -9.13
CA SER A 169 -13.21 0.92 -10.54
C SER A 169 -12.47 1.92 -11.46
N ASN A 170 -11.79 2.91 -10.89
CA ASN A 170 -10.96 3.87 -11.63
C ASN A 170 -9.85 4.46 -10.73
N PHE A 171 -8.78 4.94 -11.36
CA PHE A 171 -7.60 5.45 -10.65
C PHE A 171 -7.87 6.71 -9.83
N LEU A 172 -8.80 7.57 -10.28
CA LEU A 172 -9.14 8.79 -9.54
C LEU A 172 -9.84 8.46 -8.22
N LEU A 173 -10.77 7.51 -8.24
CA LEU A 173 -11.47 7.04 -7.05
C LEU A 173 -10.53 6.30 -6.10
N VAL A 174 -9.58 5.51 -6.64
CA VAL A 174 -8.47 4.96 -5.84
C VAL A 174 -7.74 6.09 -5.13
N TYR A 175 -7.32 7.16 -5.83
CA TYR A 175 -6.64 8.31 -5.22
C TYR A 175 -7.46 9.01 -4.12
N VAL A 176 -8.76 9.22 -4.34
CA VAL A 176 -9.66 9.82 -3.33
C VAL A 176 -9.69 8.97 -2.05
N PHE A 177 -9.86 7.66 -2.18
CA PHE A 177 -9.91 6.78 -1.01
C PHE A 177 -8.53 6.44 -0.44
N TRP A 178 -7.48 6.58 -1.23
CA TRP A 178 -6.07 6.52 -0.79
C TRP A 178 -5.76 7.62 0.23
N GLU A 179 -6.23 8.83 -0.06
CA GLU A 179 -6.19 9.99 0.84
C GLU A 179 -7.13 9.82 2.04
N ALA A 180 -8.35 9.30 1.82
CA ALA A 180 -9.30 9.05 2.91
C ALA A 180 -8.76 8.06 3.95
N VAL A 181 -8.12 6.97 3.52
CA VAL A 181 -7.44 6.01 4.41
C VAL A 181 -6.28 6.68 5.14
N GLY A 182 -5.51 7.53 4.45
CA GLY A 182 -4.44 8.33 5.06
C GLY A 182 -4.95 9.28 6.15
N ALA A 183 -6.07 9.96 5.91
CA ALA A 183 -6.71 10.85 6.87
C ALA A 183 -7.25 10.08 8.09
N CYS A 184 -7.90 8.93 7.88
CA CYS A 184 -8.37 8.09 8.99
C CYS A 184 -7.20 7.56 9.83
N SER A 185 -6.10 7.15 9.18
CA SER A 185 -4.87 6.74 9.86
C SER A 185 -4.26 7.86 10.71
N TYR A 186 -4.17 9.08 10.16
CA TYR A 186 -3.70 10.26 10.89
C TYR A 186 -4.50 10.50 12.18
N LEU A 187 -5.84 10.42 12.08
CA LEU A 187 -6.74 10.62 13.23
C LEU A 187 -6.64 9.49 14.26
N LEU A 188 -6.40 8.25 13.83
CA LEU A 188 -6.22 7.09 14.72
C LEU A 188 -4.86 7.09 15.42
N ILE A 189 -3.76 7.41 14.71
CA ILE A 189 -2.42 7.55 15.32
C ILE A 189 -2.43 8.71 16.33
N GLY A 190 -3.01 9.85 15.93
CA GLY A 190 -3.15 11.04 16.76
C GLY A 190 -4.35 11.00 17.72
N PHE A 191 -4.92 9.82 18.03
CA PHE A 191 -6.14 9.72 18.82
C PHE A 191 -5.99 10.39 20.20
N TRP A 192 -4.86 10.13 20.88
CA TRP A 192 -4.46 10.82 22.11
C TRP A 192 -3.67 12.10 21.80
N PHE A 193 -4.26 13.01 21.03
CA PHE A 193 -3.65 14.27 20.57
C PHE A 193 -3.09 15.19 21.67
N LYS A 194 -3.48 14.97 22.94
CA LYS A 194 -2.90 15.69 24.09
C LYS A 194 -1.48 15.23 24.42
N LYS A 195 -1.08 14.02 24.00
CA LYS A 195 0.27 13.49 24.14
C LYS A 195 1.15 14.06 23.02
N PRO A 196 2.20 14.85 23.32
CA PRO A 196 3.04 15.46 22.29
C PRO A 196 3.70 14.43 21.36
N GLU A 197 4.09 13.26 21.87
CA GLU A 197 4.67 12.21 21.02
C GLU A 197 3.65 11.67 20.01
N ALA A 198 2.40 11.43 20.41
CA ALA A 198 1.35 10.95 19.51
C ALA A 198 1.01 11.97 18.42
N ALA A 199 0.95 13.27 18.76
CA ALA A 199 0.72 14.32 17.79
C ALA A 199 1.87 14.44 16.76
N LYS A 200 3.12 14.35 17.22
CA LYS A 200 4.30 14.34 16.34
C LYS A 200 4.33 13.11 15.44
N ALA A 201 4.01 11.94 15.98
CA ALA A 201 3.92 10.68 15.23
C ALA A 201 2.85 10.75 14.14
N ALA A 202 1.66 11.25 14.47
CA ALA A 202 0.57 11.42 13.50
C ALA A 202 0.99 12.37 12.36
N LYS A 203 1.59 13.53 12.69
CA LYS A 203 2.09 14.48 11.69
C LYS A 203 3.15 13.84 10.79
N LYS A 204 4.13 13.13 11.36
CA LYS A 204 5.18 12.44 10.58
C LYS A 204 4.56 11.41 9.63
N ALA A 205 3.63 10.59 10.12
CA ALA A 205 2.94 9.60 9.29
C ALA A 205 2.16 10.24 8.14
N PHE A 206 1.41 11.31 8.41
CA PHE A 206 0.66 11.99 7.35
C PHE A 206 1.57 12.60 6.27
N LEU A 207 2.65 13.28 6.67
CA LEU A 207 3.58 13.92 5.74
C LEU A 207 4.37 12.91 4.90
N VAL A 208 4.88 11.84 5.51
CA VAL A 208 5.65 10.83 4.77
C VAL A 208 4.76 10.09 3.78
N ASN A 209 3.53 9.77 4.16
CA ASN A 209 2.56 9.19 3.22
C ASN A 209 2.21 10.17 2.09
N ARG A 210 2.09 11.47 2.38
CA ARG A 210 1.78 12.49 1.38
C ARG A 210 2.84 12.58 0.27
N ILE A 211 4.11 12.31 0.56
CA ILE A 211 5.17 12.22 -0.45
C ILE A 211 4.89 11.06 -1.43
N GLY A 212 4.45 9.92 -0.91
CA GLY A 212 3.98 8.81 -1.76
C GLY A 212 2.73 9.18 -2.56
N ASP A 213 1.77 9.83 -1.91
CA ASP A 213 0.49 10.22 -2.50
C ASP A 213 0.68 11.22 -3.66
N PHE A 214 1.74 12.05 -3.61
CA PHE A 214 2.17 12.88 -4.74
C PHE A 214 2.55 12.05 -5.97
N GLY A 215 3.23 10.91 -5.77
CA GLY A 215 3.53 9.94 -6.83
C GLY A 215 2.26 9.41 -7.50
N LEU A 216 1.25 9.04 -6.70
CA LEU A 216 -0.04 8.59 -7.23
C LEU A 216 -0.73 9.71 -8.02
N ALA A 217 -0.74 10.94 -7.49
CA ALA A 217 -1.37 12.08 -8.16
C ALA A 217 -0.76 12.34 -9.54
N VAL A 218 0.57 12.43 -9.62
CA VAL A 218 1.28 12.63 -10.90
C VAL A 218 1.10 11.41 -11.82
N GLY A 219 1.13 10.20 -11.26
CA GLY A 219 0.88 8.97 -12.01
C GLY A 219 -0.53 8.92 -12.63
N VAL A 220 -1.55 9.36 -11.91
CA VAL A 220 -2.94 9.49 -12.41
C VAL A 220 -3.00 10.47 -13.58
N PHE A 221 -2.36 11.63 -13.47
CA PHE A 221 -2.28 12.57 -14.59
C PHE A 221 -1.58 11.97 -15.81
N LEU A 222 -0.46 11.29 -15.61
CA LEU A 222 0.30 10.68 -16.70
C LEU A 222 -0.47 9.52 -17.36
N LEU A 223 -1.18 8.70 -16.57
CA LEU A 223 -2.10 7.68 -17.07
C LEU A 223 -3.20 8.30 -17.94
N TRP A 224 -3.82 9.39 -17.48
CA TRP A 224 -4.86 10.08 -18.25
C TRP A 224 -4.30 10.68 -19.56
N LEU A 225 -3.13 11.33 -19.53
CA LEU A 225 -2.48 11.87 -20.73
C LEU A 225 -2.12 10.77 -21.74
N THR A 226 -1.76 9.59 -21.25
CA THR A 226 -1.32 8.45 -22.08
C THR A 226 -2.50 7.69 -22.68
N TYR A 227 -3.53 7.40 -21.88
CA TYR A 227 -4.63 6.50 -22.27
C TYR A 227 -5.95 7.22 -22.57
N GLY A 228 -6.10 8.50 -22.21
CA GLY A 228 -7.33 9.28 -22.39
C GLY A 228 -8.48 8.90 -21.45
N THR A 229 -8.27 7.94 -20.55
CA THR A 229 -9.24 7.47 -19.55
C THR A 229 -8.53 7.15 -18.24
N LEU A 230 -9.29 7.11 -17.14
CA LEU A 230 -8.84 6.63 -15.83
C LEU A 230 -9.60 5.39 -15.36
N ASP A 231 -10.60 4.96 -16.14
CA ASP A 231 -11.41 3.80 -15.79
C ASP A 231 -10.61 2.50 -15.92
N PHE A 232 -10.84 1.61 -14.96
CA PHE A 232 -10.31 0.26 -15.02
C PHE A 232 -11.05 -0.59 -16.05
N HIS A 233 -12.32 -0.33 -16.32
CA HIS A 233 -13.16 -1.17 -17.16
C HIS A 233 -13.43 -0.49 -18.50
N ASP A 234 -13.83 -1.29 -19.48
CA ASP A 234 -14.26 -0.77 -20.77
C ASP A 234 -15.61 -0.04 -20.60
N THR A 235 -15.73 1.14 -21.21
CA THR A 235 -16.96 1.95 -21.16
C THR A 235 -17.62 1.99 -22.53
N LEU A 236 -18.95 1.95 -22.57
CA LEU A 236 -19.70 2.05 -23.81
C LEU A 236 -20.08 3.50 -24.06
N SER A 237 -19.65 4.07 -25.19
CA SER A 237 -20.07 5.39 -25.64
C SER A 237 -21.54 5.38 -26.09
N PRO A 238 -22.28 6.50 -26.03
CA PRO A 238 -23.63 6.61 -26.58
C PRO A 238 -23.75 6.18 -28.05
N ASP A 239 -22.68 6.35 -28.83
CA ASP A 239 -22.59 5.98 -30.24
C ASP A 239 -22.34 4.47 -30.47
N GLY A 240 -22.33 3.67 -29.41
CA GLY A 240 -22.10 2.21 -29.45
C GLY A 240 -20.63 1.80 -29.55
N THR A 241 -19.70 2.76 -29.57
CA THR A 241 -18.26 2.48 -29.57
C THR A 241 -17.76 2.12 -28.17
N ILE A 242 -16.89 1.11 -28.07
CA ILE A 242 -16.25 0.73 -26.81
C ILE A 242 -15.02 1.61 -26.61
N LEU A 243 -14.96 2.32 -25.48
CA LEU A 243 -13.78 3.03 -25.00
C LEU A 243 -12.98 2.07 -24.11
N PRO A 244 -11.77 1.65 -24.53
CA PRO A 244 -10.98 0.67 -23.79
C PRO A 244 -10.46 1.24 -22.46
N GLY A 245 -10.84 0.61 -21.35
CA GLY A 245 -10.30 0.92 -20.03
C GLY A 245 -8.82 0.57 -19.91
N ILE A 246 -8.14 1.10 -18.89
CA ILE A 246 -6.72 0.78 -18.65
C ILE A 246 -6.55 -0.69 -18.23
N LEU A 247 -7.50 -1.25 -17.48
CA LEU A 247 -7.48 -2.65 -17.01
C LEU A 247 -8.71 -3.41 -17.53
N GLY A 248 -9.21 -2.98 -18.69
CA GLY A 248 -10.43 -3.45 -19.34
C GLY A 248 -10.11 -4.61 -20.28
N GLN A 249 -11.13 -5.43 -20.59
CA GLN A 249 -10.93 -6.68 -21.33
C GLN A 249 -10.34 -6.43 -22.72
N THR A 250 -10.74 -5.34 -23.37
CA THR A 250 -10.24 -4.95 -24.70
C THR A 250 -8.73 -4.71 -24.70
N ARG A 251 -8.19 -4.04 -23.67
CA ARG A 251 -6.75 -3.77 -23.55
C ARG A 251 -5.98 -4.96 -23.00
N LEU A 252 -6.58 -5.73 -22.09
CA LEU A 252 -5.96 -6.93 -21.52
C LEU A 252 -5.78 -8.06 -22.55
N ALA A 253 -6.54 -8.05 -23.64
CA ALA A 253 -6.46 -9.04 -24.70
C ALA A 253 -5.16 -8.95 -25.52
N ASP A 254 -4.52 -7.77 -25.58
CA ASP A 254 -3.29 -7.55 -26.35
C ASP A 254 -2.22 -6.85 -25.51
N VAL A 255 -1.03 -7.46 -25.46
CA VAL A 255 0.15 -6.93 -24.76
C VAL A 255 0.58 -5.57 -25.33
N SER A 256 0.34 -5.34 -26.63
CA SER A 256 0.63 -4.05 -27.29
C SER A 256 -0.23 -2.89 -26.77
N GLY A 257 -1.30 -3.19 -26.02
CA GLY A 257 -2.20 -2.21 -25.42
C GLY A 257 -1.60 -1.40 -24.28
N TYR A 258 -0.41 -1.75 -23.77
CA TYR A 258 0.26 -1.04 -22.68
C TYR A 258 1.53 -0.32 -23.15
N VAL A 259 1.69 0.91 -22.69
CA VAL A 259 2.87 1.72 -23.02
C VAL A 259 4.08 1.22 -22.24
N GLY A 260 5.13 0.82 -22.95
CA GLY A 260 6.44 0.50 -22.40
C GLY A 260 7.40 1.71 -22.43
N GLY A 261 8.71 1.44 -22.39
CA GLY A 261 9.75 2.45 -22.51
C GLY A 261 9.77 3.46 -21.35
N ILE A 262 10.22 4.69 -21.63
CA ILE A 262 10.43 5.73 -20.59
C ILE A 262 9.11 6.15 -19.95
N VAL A 263 8.04 6.33 -20.74
CA VAL A 263 6.73 6.78 -20.23
C VAL A 263 6.10 5.69 -19.36
N GLY A 264 6.05 4.45 -19.85
CA GLY A 264 5.54 3.32 -19.07
C GLY A 264 6.31 3.11 -17.76
N THR A 265 7.64 3.18 -17.83
CA THR A 265 8.51 3.07 -16.65
C THR A 265 8.25 4.21 -15.67
N ALA A 266 8.09 5.44 -16.14
CA ALA A 266 7.76 6.58 -15.28
C ALA A 266 6.41 6.40 -14.57
N ILE A 267 5.37 5.94 -15.29
CA ILE A 267 4.07 5.59 -14.69
C ILE A 267 4.26 4.55 -13.58
N CYS A 268 4.97 3.45 -13.87
CA CYS A 268 5.20 2.37 -12.91
C CYS A 268 5.96 2.85 -11.66
N LEU A 269 7.01 3.67 -11.83
CA LEU A 269 7.79 4.20 -10.72
C LEU A 269 7.00 5.21 -9.87
N LEU A 270 6.13 6.01 -10.48
CA LEU A 270 5.23 6.92 -9.76
C LEU A 270 4.17 6.17 -8.94
N LEU A 271 3.58 5.12 -9.50
CA LEU A 271 2.68 4.21 -8.77
C LEU A 271 3.43 3.45 -7.66
N LEU A 272 4.67 3.03 -7.92
CA LEU A 272 5.54 2.41 -6.93
C LEU A 272 5.87 3.38 -5.79
N LEU A 273 6.15 4.65 -6.07
CA LEU A 273 6.39 5.66 -5.03
C LEU A 273 5.20 5.80 -4.08
N ALA A 274 3.97 5.78 -4.63
CA ALA A 274 2.76 5.75 -3.81
C ALA A 274 2.65 4.49 -2.97
N ALA A 275 2.84 3.32 -3.58
CA ALA A 275 2.84 2.04 -2.90
C ALA A 275 3.87 2.00 -1.76
N CYS A 276 5.07 2.53 -1.99
CA CYS A 276 6.14 2.63 -1.00
C CYS A 276 5.75 3.50 0.21
N GLY A 277 5.02 4.60 0.00
CA GLY A 277 4.53 5.46 1.07
C GLY A 277 3.61 4.70 2.04
N LYS A 278 2.49 4.13 1.52
CA LYS A 278 1.49 3.45 2.35
C LYS A 278 1.99 2.12 2.93
N SER A 279 2.76 1.35 2.16
CA SER A 279 3.32 0.06 2.59
C SER A 279 4.64 0.18 3.35
N ALA A 280 5.03 1.40 3.72
CA ALA A 280 6.25 1.69 4.50
C ALA A 280 7.49 1.00 3.91
N GLN A 281 7.69 1.10 2.61
CA GLN A 281 8.88 0.58 1.93
C GLN A 281 10.01 1.61 1.97
N LEU A 282 11.24 1.18 1.75
CA LEU A 282 12.35 2.11 1.56
C LEU A 282 12.08 3.01 0.34
N PRO A 283 12.30 4.34 0.46
CA PRO A 283 12.88 5.02 1.62
C PRO A 283 11.84 5.49 2.67
N LEU A 284 10.54 5.49 2.35
CA LEU A 284 9.42 6.09 3.11
C LEU A 284 8.91 5.29 4.34
N HIS A 285 9.67 4.36 4.90
CA HIS A 285 9.24 3.49 6.00
C HIS A 285 9.23 4.12 7.41
N VAL A 286 9.88 5.28 7.58
CA VAL A 286 10.22 5.88 8.88
C VAL A 286 9.04 6.23 9.78
N TRP A 287 7.82 6.29 9.24
CA TRP A 287 6.63 6.65 10.01
C TRP A 287 6.02 5.47 10.78
N LEU A 288 6.18 4.24 10.30
CA LEU A 288 5.48 3.08 10.85
C LEU A 288 5.84 2.77 12.31
N PRO A 289 7.14 2.81 12.71
CA PRO A 289 7.52 2.55 14.10
C PRO A 289 6.98 3.61 15.06
N ASP A 290 6.84 4.85 14.60
CA ASP A 290 6.33 5.96 15.42
C ASP A 290 4.80 5.94 15.49
N ALA A 291 4.11 5.35 14.50
CA ALA A 291 2.67 5.12 14.54
C ALA A 291 2.21 4.24 15.72
N MET A 292 3.15 3.55 16.39
CA MET A 292 2.90 2.76 17.59
C MET A 292 2.51 3.60 18.82
N GLU A 293 2.60 4.93 18.76
CA GLU A 293 2.09 5.82 19.81
C GLU A 293 0.55 5.83 19.88
N GLY A 294 -0.15 5.42 18.82
CA GLY A 294 -1.60 5.30 18.80
C GLY A 294 -2.13 4.10 19.61
N PRO A 295 -3.45 4.02 19.84
CA PRO A 295 -4.08 2.88 20.51
C PRO A 295 -3.74 1.56 19.80
N THR A 296 -3.41 0.52 20.56
CA THR A 296 -2.98 -0.77 19.98
C THR A 296 -4.01 -1.43 19.04
N PRO A 297 -5.34 -1.36 19.28
CA PRO A 297 -6.31 -1.85 18.32
C PRO A 297 -6.25 -1.11 16.97
N ALA A 298 -5.94 0.19 16.97
CA ALA A 298 -5.72 0.94 15.74
C ALA A 298 -4.47 0.46 15.00
N SER A 299 -3.38 0.18 15.73
CA SER A 299 -2.17 -0.45 15.15
C SER A 299 -2.50 -1.80 14.49
N ALA A 300 -3.31 -2.64 15.15
CA ALA A 300 -3.74 -3.93 14.57
C ALA A 300 -4.52 -3.72 13.26
N LEU A 301 -5.46 -2.77 13.22
CA LEU A 301 -6.23 -2.46 12.01
C LEU A 301 -5.33 -1.99 10.87
N ILE A 302 -4.51 -0.96 11.12
CA ILE A 302 -3.67 -0.28 10.13
C ILE A 302 -2.60 -1.22 9.56
N HIS A 303 -1.96 -2.03 10.41
CA HIS A 303 -0.76 -2.80 10.05
C HIS A 303 -1.03 -4.25 9.65
N ALA A 304 -2.15 -4.84 10.07
CA ALA A 304 -2.42 -6.22 9.72
C ALA A 304 -3.09 -6.34 8.33
N ALA A 305 -4.17 -5.60 8.11
CA ALA A 305 -5.11 -5.91 7.02
C ALA A 305 -5.31 -4.80 5.98
N THR A 306 -4.95 -3.54 6.28
CA THR A 306 -5.57 -2.40 5.59
C THR A 306 -4.59 -1.38 4.97
N MET A 307 -4.18 -0.33 5.69
CA MET A 307 -3.43 0.79 5.09
C MET A 307 -2.14 0.31 4.45
N VAL A 308 -1.40 -0.56 5.16
CA VAL A 308 -0.11 -1.01 4.68
C VAL A 308 -0.20 -2.04 3.56
N THR A 309 -1.37 -2.63 3.33
CA THR A 309 -1.63 -3.57 2.23
C THR A 309 -2.10 -2.85 0.96
N ALA A 310 -2.49 -1.58 1.04
CA ALA A 310 -2.93 -0.78 -0.11
C ALA A 310 -1.87 -0.66 -1.21
N GLY A 311 -0.58 -0.59 -0.86
CA GLY A 311 0.51 -0.61 -1.84
C GLY A 311 0.66 -1.95 -2.55
N VAL A 312 0.55 -3.07 -1.82
CA VAL A 312 0.54 -4.43 -2.40
C VAL A 312 -0.65 -4.57 -3.35
N TYR A 313 -1.83 -4.11 -2.96
CA TYR A 313 -3.02 -4.07 -3.81
C TYR A 313 -2.79 -3.27 -5.09
N LEU A 314 -2.24 -2.06 -5.00
CA LEU A 314 -2.03 -1.18 -6.16
C LEU A 314 -1.09 -1.83 -7.18
N VAL A 315 0.04 -2.38 -6.73
CA VAL A 315 1.01 -3.04 -7.62
C VAL A 315 0.41 -4.32 -8.23
N ALA A 316 -0.28 -5.15 -7.44
CA ALA A 316 -0.95 -6.35 -7.94
C ALA A 316 -2.06 -6.02 -8.96
N ARG A 317 -2.90 -5.01 -8.67
CA ARG A 317 -3.98 -4.56 -9.55
C ARG A 317 -3.44 -4.04 -10.88
N CYS A 318 -2.30 -3.34 -10.84
CA CYS A 318 -1.62 -2.77 -12.00
C CYS A 318 -0.62 -3.73 -12.65
N ALA A 319 -0.64 -5.03 -12.32
CA ALA A 319 0.27 -6.03 -12.88
C ALA A 319 0.45 -5.93 -14.42
N PRO A 320 -0.61 -5.78 -15.24
CA PRO A 320 -0.46 -5.62 -16.69
C PRO A 320 0.44 -4.44 -17.12
N ILE A 321 0.33 -3.30 -16.43
CA ILE A 321 1.13 -2.10 -16.71
C ILE A 321 2.59 -2.36 -16.34
N PHE A 322 2.82 -2.99 -15.18
CA PHE A 322 4.16 -3.36 -14.72
C PHE A 322 4.82 -4.41 -15.62
N MET A 323 4.06 -5.36 -16.15
CA MET A 323 4.56 -6.39 -17.09
C MET A 323 5.08 -5.79 -18.40
N ALA A 324 4.54 -4.65 -18.83
CA ALA A 324 5.06 -3.92 -19.99
C ALA A 324 6.41 -3.19 -19.69
N CYS A 325 6.82 -3.12 -18.43
CA CYS A 325 8.01 -2.38 -17.96
C CYS A 325 8.88 -3.25 -17.01
N PRO A 326 9.65 -4.22 -17.53
CA PRO A 326 10.42 -5.17 -16.70
C PRO A 326 11.39 -4.52 -15.71
N GLY A 327 12.04 -3.41 -16.07
CA GLY A 327 12.96 -2.68 -15.19
C GLY A 327 12.25 -2.07 -13.98
N ALA A 328 10.99 -1.64 -14.13
CA ALA A 328 10.19 -1.19 -13.00
C ALA A 328 9.83 -2.35 -12.07
N LEU A 329 9.49 -3.53 -12.61
CA LEU A 329 9.22 -4.75 -11.84
C LEU A 329 10.40 -5.18 -10.99
N VAL A 330 11.61 -5.26 -11.58
CA VAL A 330 12.83 -5.57 -10.84
C VAL A 330 13.07 -4.54 -9.72
N THR A 331 12.78 -3.26 -9.98
CA THR A 331 12.88 -2.20 -8.98
C THR A 331 11.92 -2.45 -7.80
N VAL A 332 10.70 -2.93 -8.04
CA VAL A 332 9.77 -3.36 -6.97
C VAL A 332 10.43 -4.43 -6.10
N SER A 333 11.05 -5.44 -6.73
CA SER A 333 11.70 -6.53 -6.00
C SER A 333 12.90 -6.08 -5.19
N ILE A 334 13.76 -5.22 -5.76
CA ILE A 334 14.94 -4.67 -5.08
C ILE A 334 14.51 -3.85 -3.86
N ILE A 335 13.52 -2.98 -4.00
CA ILE A 335 12.99 -2.19 -2.89
C ILE A 335 12.38 -3.12 -1.83
N GLY A 336 11.60 -4.12 -2.25
CA GLY A 336 10.95 -5.08 -1.35
C GLY A 336 11.94 -5.88 -0.52
N THR A 337 12.92 -6.54 -1.13
CA THR A 337 13.90 -7.37 -0.41
C THR A 337 14.85 -6.54 0.45
N THR A 338 15.26 -5.36 -0.01
CA THR A 338 16.09 -4.45 0.78
C THR A 338 15.33 -3.94 2.00
N THR A 339 14.06 -3.55 1.82
CA THR A 339 13.18 -3.17 2.93
C THR A 339 13.01 -4.32 3.92
N ALA A 340 12.79 -5.53 3.41
CA ALA A 340 12.65 -6.74 4.20
C ALA A 340 13.85 -6.97 5.11
N LEU A 341 15.07 -6.88 4.56
CA LEU A 341 16.32 -7.06 5.28
C LEU A 341 16.59 -5.94 6.29
N VAL A 342 16.50 -4.68 5.87
CA VAL A 342 16.77 -3.51 6.73
C VAL A 342 15.83 -3.50 7.94
N ALA A 343 14.54 -3.74 7.73
CA ALA A 343 13.57 -3.76 8.81
C ALA A 343 13.81 -4.94 9.77
N ALA A 344 14.19 -6.11 9.25
CA ALA A 344 14.50 -7.26 10.09
C ALA A 344 15.76 -7.02 10.95
N LEU A 345 16.80 -6.41 10.37
CA LEU A 345 18.01 -6.02 11.11
C LEU A 345 17.69 -5.04 12.24
N ILE A 346 16.93 -3.98 11.97
CA ILE A 346 16.53 -3.01 13.00
C ILE A 346 15.66 -3.67 14.08
N GLY A 347 14.73 -4.55 13.68
CA GLY A 347 13.84 -5.29 14.58
C GLY A 347 14.56 -6.14 15.62
N THR A 348 15.77 -6.64 15.32
CA THR A 348 16.56 -7.48 16.23
C THR A 348 16.96 -6.78 17.53
N VAL A 349 17.12 -5.45 17.51
CA VAL A 349 17.60 -4.65 18.65
C VAL A 349 16.51 -3.81 19.32
N GLN A 350 15.28 -3.81 18.80
CA GLN A 350 14.18 -3.03 19.40
C GLN A 350 13.73 -3.64 20.74
N ASN A 351 13.56 -2.82 21.76
CA ASN A 351 13.11 -3.27 23.10
C ASN A 351 11.62 -3.03 23.36
N ASP A 352 10.98 -2.20 22.54
CA ASP A 352 9.54 -1.94 22.58
C ASP A 352 8.80 -3.03 21.82
N LEU A 353 7.88 -3.72 22.49
CA LEU A 353 7.12 -4.84 21.94
C LEU A 353 6.32 -4.44 20.69
N LYS A 354 5.67 -3.27 20.69
CA LYS A 354 4.89 -2.80 19.53
C LYS A 354 5.80 -2.42 18.37
N ARG A 355 6.95 -1.79 18.63
CA ARG A 355 7.91 -1.41 17.58
C ARG A 355 8.55 -2.63 16.93
N VAL A 356 8.85 -3.70 17.68
CA VAL A 356 9.28 -4.98 17.09
C VAL A 356 8.24 -5.48 16.10
N LEU A 357 6.95 -5.44 16.47
CA LEU A 357 5.86 -5.84 15.58
C LEU A 357 5.70 -4.90 14.38
N ALA A 358 5.93 -3.60 14.52
CA ALA A 358 5.93 -2.65 13.41
C ALA A 358 7.04 -2.97 12.39
N TYR A 359 8.29 -3.14 12.83
CA TYR A 359 9.39 -3.52 11.94
C TYR A 359 9.18 -4.88 11.29
N SER A 360 8.59 -5.82 12.02
CA SER A 360 8.22 -7.10 11.44
C SER A 360 7.16 -6.96 10.34
N THR A 361 6.29 -5.94 10.40
CA THR A 361 5.30 -5.66 9.35
C THR A 361 5.96 -5.04 8.13
N ILE A 362 6.84 -4.05 8.32
CA ILE A 362 7.68 -3.49 7.23
C ILE A 362 8.40 -4.63 6.50
N SER A 363 8.95 -5.58 7.26
CA SER A 363 9.68 -6.70 6.69
C SER A 363 8.79 -7.64 5.87
N GLN A 364 7.61 -8.02 6.39
CA GLN A 364 6.66 -8.89 5.68
C GLN A 364 6.08 -8.24 4.41
N LEU A 365 5.81 -6.94 4.44
CA LEU A 365 5.40 -6.22 3.22
C LEU A 365 6.53 -6.16 2.20
N GLY A 366 7.78 -6.04 2.66
CA GLY A 366 8.95 -6.16 1.79
C GLY A 366 9.00 -7.50 1.05
N TYR A 367 8.66 -8.61 1.71
CA TYR A 367 8.51 -9.92 1.04
C TYR A 367 7.39 -9.94 0.00
N MET A 368 6.25 -9.31 0.30
CA MET A 368 5.15 -9.21 -0.67
C MET A 368 5.59 -8.40 -1.90
N PHE A 369 6.30 -7.29 -1.73
CA PHE A 369 6.86 -6.52 -2.84
C PHE A 369 7.93 -7.32 -3.61
N ALA A 370 8.76 -8.10 -2.91
CA ALA A 370 9.79 -8.94 -3.50
C ALA A 370 9.22 -9.97 -4.49
N CYS A 371 8.12 -10.65 -4.15
CA CYS A 371 7.48 -11.60 -5.06
C CYS A 371 6.64 -10.91 -6.14
N LEU A 372 5.94 -9.81 -5.83
CA LEU A 372 5.20 -9.01 -6.84
C LEU A 372 6.10 -8.55 -7.97
N GLY A 373 7.31 -8.08 -7.65
CA GLY A 373 8.26 -7.61 -8.65
C GLY A 373 8.84 -8.71 -9.55
N THR A 374 8.61 -10.00 -9.26
CA THR A 374 8.99 -11.08 -10.19
C THR A 374 8.21 -11.03 -11.49
N GLY A 375 7.02 -10.41 -11.49
CA GLY A 375 6.15 -10.38 -12.68
C GLY A 375 5.70 -11.78 -13.12
N THR A 376 5.53 -12.70 -12.19
CA THR A 376 5.03 -14.06 -12.47
C THR A 376 3.66 -14.24 -11.84
N LEU A 377 2.82 -15.11 -12.43
CA LEU A 377 1.53 -15.45 -11.85
C LEU A 377 1.67 -16.03 -10.43
N LEU A 378 2.69 -16.87 -10.21
CA LEU A 378 3.06 -17.36 -8.88
C LEU A 378 3.39 -16.19 -7.94
N GLY A 379 4.21 -15.24 -8.36
CA GLY A 379 4.57 -14.09 -7.53
C GLY A 379 3.37 -13.21 -7.15
N PHE A 380 2.47 -12.94 -8.10
CA PHE A 380 1.26 -12.16 -7.83
C PHE A 380 0.29 -12.88 -6.88
N THR A 381 0.08 -14.18 -7.08
CA THR A 381 -0.81 -14.98 -6.23
C THR A 381 -0.23 -15.21 -4.84
N ALA A 382 1.07 -15.52 -4.74
CA ALA A 382 1.82 -15.69 -3.49
C ALA A 382 1.80 -14.43 -2.63
N ALA A 383 1.94 -13.23 -3.24
CA ALA A 383 1.87 -11.97 -2.51
C ALA A 383 0.52 -11.78 -1.80
N ILE A 384 -0.59 -12.09 -2.48
CA ILE A 384 -1.94 -11.96 -1.92
C ILE A 384 -2.23 -13.09 -0.93
N PHE A 385 -1.72 -14.30 -1.17
CA PHE A 385 -1.80 -15.39 -0.20
C PHE A 385 -1.05 -15.04 1.10
N HIS A 386 0.16 -14.50 0.99
CA HIS A 386 0.91 -14.02 2.14
C HIS A 386 0.21 -12.86 2.83
N LEU A 387 -0.35 -11.89 2.09
CA LEU A 387 -1.17 -10.81 2.64
C LEU A 387 -2.34 -11.34 3.48
N LEU A 388 -3.07 -12.35 2.99
CA LEU A 388 -4.18 -12.98 3.71
C LEU A 388 -3.72 -13.63 5.01
N THR A 389 -2.68 -14.48 4.96
CA THR A 389 -2.15 -15.13 6.18
C THR A 389 -1.61 -14.10 7.17
N HIS A 390 -0.91 -13.08 6.67
CA HIS A 390 -0.35 -11.96 7.41
C HIS A 390 -1.41 -11.16 8.16
N ALA A 391 -2.53 -10.88 7.53
CA ALA A 391 -3.62 -10.15 8.17
C ALA A 391 -4.10 -10.84 9.45
N PHE A 392 -4.20 -12.17 9.46
CA PHE A 392 -4.62 -12.91 10.63
C PHE A 392 -3.54 -12.97 11.71
N PHE A 393 -2.32 -13.42 11.39
CA PHE A 393 -1.28 -13.58 12.42
C PHE A 393 -0.73 -12.24 12.93
N LYS A 394 -0.73 -11.15 12.14
CA LYS A 394 -0.37 -9.83 12.66
C LYS A 394 -1.45 -9.22 13.52
N ALA A 395 -2.72 -9.34 13.15
CA ALA A 395 -3.79 -8.90 14.02
C ALA A 395 -3.70 -9.62 15.37
N LEU A 396 -3.44 -10.93 15.35
CA LEU A 396 -3.22 -11.73 16.55
C LEU A 396 -2.07 -11.22 17.41
N LEU A 397 -0.91 -10.95 16.80
CA LEU A 397 0.27 -10.44 17.51
C LEU A 397 0.08 -9.03 18.07
N PHE A 398 -0.51 -8.11 17.29
CA PHE A 398 -0.75 -6.74 17.76
C PHE A 398 -1.80 -6.68 18.87
N LEU A 399 -2.90 -7.43 18.73
CA LEU A 399 -3.91 -7.52 19.78
C LEU A 399 -3.36 -8.22 21.03
N GLY A 400 -2.55 -9.28 20.87
CA GLY A 400 -1.87 -9.94 21.99
C GLY A 400 -0.87 -9.00 22.71
N ALA A 401 -0.10 -8.21 21.97
CA ALA A 401 0.74 -7.15 22.53
C ALA A 401 -0.10 -6.06 23.23
N GLY A 402 -1.31 -5.78 22.72
CA GLY A 402 -2.28 -4.91 23.36
C GLY A 402 -2.76 -5.43 24.71
N SER A 403 -3.02 -6.73 24.81
CA SER A 403 -3.39 -7.41 26.06
C SER A 403 -2.25 -7.32 27.08
N VAL A 404 -1.01 -7.61 26.65
CA VAL A 404 0.18 -7.44 27.50
C VAL A 404 0.31 -6.00 27.99
N MET A 405 0.25 -5.03 27.07
CA MET A 405 0.40 -3.62 27.43
C MET A 405 -0.70 -3.13 28.38
N HIS A 406 -1.95 -3.57 28.16
CA HIS A 406 -3.08 -3.20 29.02
C HIS A 406 -2.90 -3.77 30.44
N SER A 407 -2.57 -5.06 30.56
CA SER A 407 -2.34 -5.70 31.87
C SER A 407 -1.06 -5.21 32.57
N MET A 408 -0.07 -4.70 31.84
CA MET A 408 1.19 -4.16 32.37
C MET A 408 1.16 -2.64 32.60
N GLY A 409 -0.02 -2.03 32.77
CA GLY A 409 -0.15 -0.61 33.11
C GLY A 409 0.36 0.36 32.04
N GLY A 410 0.29 -0.03 30.75
CA GLY A 410 0.78 0.77 29.62
C GLY A 410 2.28 0.59 29.32
N VAL A 411 2.99 -0.24 30.06
CA VAL A 411 4.42 -0.51 29.81
C VAL A 411 4.58 -1.43 28.59
N ILE A 412 5.41 -1.00 27.63
CA ILE A 412 5.72 -1.72 26.38
C ILE A 412 7.16 -2.20 26.25
N ASP A 413 8.05 -1.75 27.14
CA ASP A 413 9.45 -2.16 27.15
C ASP A 413 9.60 -3.59 27.70
N MET A 414 10.01 -4.52 26.84
CA MET A 414 10.15 -5.94 27.15
C MET A 414 11.21 -6.23 28.23
N ARG A 415 12.06 -5.26 28.58
CA ARG A 415 13.04 -5.41 29.66
C ARG A 415 12.42 -5.27 31.05
N ARG A 416 11.23 -4.65 31.15
CA ARG A 416 10.56 -4.33 32.42
C ARG A 416 9.55 -5.38 32.88
N PHE A 417 9.15 -6.30 31.99
CA PHE A 417 8.26 -7.41 32.31
C PHE A 417 8.82 -8.75 31.80
N GLY A 418 8.30 -9.87 32.29
CA GLY A 418 8.76 -11.21 31.92
C GLY A 418 7.99 -12.31 32.65
N GLY A 419 8.10 -13.56 32.19
CA GLY A 419 7.43 -14.70 32.82
C GLY A 419 5.89 -14.63 32.78
N LEU A 420 5.31 -13.81 31.90
CA LEU A 420 3.87 -13.50 31.89
C LEU A 420 2.97 -14.69 31.53
N ARG A 421 3.51 -15.80 31.00
CA ARG A 421 2.72 -17.02 30.73
C ARG A 421 2.00 -17.55 31.99
N LYS A 422 2.54 -17.27 33.17
CA LYS A 422 1.93 -17.68 34.45
C LYS A 422 0.67 -16.88 34.80
N LEU A 423 0.59 -15.62 34.36
CA LEU A 423 -0.53 -14.72 34.64
C LEU A 423 -1.53 -14.68 33.48
N MET A 424 -1.05 -14.78 32.24
CA MET A 424 -1.83 -14.61 31.02
C MET A 424 -1.60 -15.79 30.04
N PRO A 425 -2.04 -17.01 30.39
CA PRO A 425 -1.74 -18.20 29.59
C PRO A 425 -2.42 -18.20 28.20
N ILE A 426 -3.59 -17.57 28.07
CA ILE A 426 -4.33 -17.52 26.79
C ILE A 426 -3.61 -16.53 25.86
N THR A 427 -3.29 -15.34 26.38
CA THR A 427 -2.51 -14.34 25.61
C THR A 427 -1.14 -14.89 25.21
N ALA A 428 -0.45 -15.60 26.11
CA ALA A 428 0.84 -16.21 25.80
C ALA A 428 0.75 -17.29 24.70
N THR A 429 -0.27 -18.15 24.75
CA THR A 429 -0.46 -19.24 23.77
C THR A 429 -0.84 -18.69 22.40
N THR A 430 -1.77 -17.75 22.35
CA THR A 430 -2.20 -17.11 21.10
C THR A 430 -1.10 -16.27 20.47
N PHE A 431 -0.31 -15.54 21.28
CA PHE A 431 0.87 -14.82 20.80
C PHE A 431 1.96 -15.77 20.26
N LEU A 432 2.15 -16.93 20.90
CA LEU A 432 3.07 -17.97 20.41
C LEU A 432 2.61 -18.54 19.06
N ILE A 433 1.32 -18.83 18.89
CA ILE A 433 0.74 -19.29 17.59
C ILE A 433 1.02 -18.25 16.50
N GLY A 434 0.73 -16.97 16.75
CA GLY A 434 1.03 -15.89 15.81
C GLY A 434 2.52 -15.77 15.50
N SER A 435 3.38 -16.01 16.49
CA SER A 435 4.84 -15.98 16.34
C SER A 435 5.37 -17.15 15.51
N LEU A 436 4.83 -18.35 15.70
CA LEU A 436 5.15 -19.55 14.91
C LEU A 436 4.72 -19.37 13.45
N ALA A 437 3.52 -18.82 13.22
CA ALA A 437 3.04 -18.47 11.89
C ALA A 437 3.94 -17.42 11.23
N LEU A 438 4.28 -16.34 11.94
CA LEU A 438 5.17 -15.29 11.42
C LEU A 438 6.58 -15.80 11.12
N ALA A 439 7.14 -16.70 11.93
CA ALA A 439 8.45 -17.30 11.70
C ALA A 439 8.48 -18.26 10.50
N GLY A 440 7.31 -18.72 10.02
CA GLY A 440 7.21 -19.66 8.91
C GLY A 440 7.51 -21.10 9.33
N ILE A 441 7.07 -21.53 10.53
CA ILE A 441 7.24 -22.91 10.99
C ILE A 441 6.03 -23.76 10.58
N ALA A 442 6.27 -24.94 10.00
CA ALA A 442 5.21 -25.91 9.73
C ALA A 442 4.60 -26.47 11.04
N PRO A 443 3.27 -26.63 11.14
CA PRO A 443 2.25 -26.53 10.09
C PRO A 443 1.52 -25.16 10.02
N PHE A 444 2.06 -24.08 10.60
CA PHE A 444 1.35 -22.81 10.70
C PHE A 444 1.27 -22.06 9.37
N ALA A 445 0.30 -21.15 9.26
CA ALA A 445 -0.09 -20.59 7.96
C ALA A 445 1.03 -19.87 7.19
N GLY A 446 1.95 -19.21 7.89
CA GLY A 446 3.03 -18.47 7.25
C GLY A 446 4.15 -19.33 6.68
N PHE A 447 4.22 -20.63 6.98
CA PHE A 447 5.15 -21.55 6.32
C PHE A 447 4.85 -21.62 4.82
N PHE A 448 3.60 -21.97 4.48
CA PHE A 448 3.17 -22.15 3.09
C PHE A 448 3.26 -20.87 2.26
N SER A 449 2.79 -19.74 2.81
CA SER A 449 2.78 -18.49 2.06
C SER A 449 4.17 -17.88 1.87
N LYS A 450 5.11 -18.09 2.80
CA LYS A 450 6.50 -17.66 2.63
C LYS A 450 7.28 -18.56 1.68
N ASP A 451 6.98 -19.85 1.69
CA ASP A 451 7.62 -20.81 0.79
C ASP A 451 7.35 -20.43 -0.68
N GLU A 452 6.10 -20.10 -1.03
CA GLU A 452 5.76 -19.61 -2.37
C GLU A 452 6.48 -18.30 -2.75
N ILE A 453 6.70 -17.39 -1.79
CA ILE A 453 7.47 -16.16 -2.03
C ILE A 453 8.92 -16.49 -2.39
N LEU A 454 9.55 -17.40 -1.63
CA LEU A 454 10.91 -17.84 -1.90
C LEU A 454 10.99 -18.61 -3.22
N ALA A 455 10.01 -19.46 -3.53
CA ALA A 455 9.91 -20.17 -4.81
C ALA A 455 9.80 -19.21 -6.00
N SER A 456 8.99 -18.16 -5.88
CA SER A 456 8.87 -17.12 -6.91
C SER A 456 10.21 -16.42 -7.18
N LEU A 457 10.96 -16.03 -6.14
CA LEU A 457 12.30 -15.45 -6.30
C LEU A 457 13.31 -16.46 -6.87
N HIS A 458 13.25 -17.71 -6.41
CA HIS A 458 14.13 -18.79 -6.86
C HIS A 458 13.94 -19.05 -8.36
N SER A 459 12.70 -19.03 -8.86
CA SER A 459 12.37 -19.24 -10.28
C SER A 459 13.09 -18.26 -11.21
N LYS A 460 13.28 -17.00 -10.78
CA LYS A 460 14.02 -15.99 -11.53
C LYS A 460 15.53 -16.08 -11.36
N GLY A 461 15.99 -16.55 -10.19
CA GLY A 461 17.42 -16.71 -9.90
C GLY A 461 18.06 -17.89 -10.63
N TRP A 462 17.33 -19.00 -10.74
CA TRP A 462 17.80 -20.24 -11.36
C TRP A 462 16.79 -20.74 -12.41
N PRO A 463 16.69 -20.05 -13.57
CA PRO A 463 15.71 -20.41 -14.59
C PRO A 463 15.91 -21.85 -15.10
N ASP A 464 17.15 -22.30 -15.27
CA ASP A 464 17.49 -23.61 -15.84
C ASP A 464 16.96 -24.80 -15.02
N VAL A 465 16.85 -24.65 -13.70
CA VAL A 465 16.41 -25.71 -12.78
C VAL A 465 14.91 -26.00 -12.96
N HIS A 466 14.12 -24.98 -13.28
CA HIS A 466 12.67 -25.11 -13.46
C HIS A 466 12.29 -25.43 -14.90
N HIS A 467 13.04 -24.93 -15.89
CA HIS A 467 12.86 -25.30 -17.30
C HIS A 467 13.24 -26.77 -17.59
N SER A 468 14.13 -27.38 -16.81
CA SER A 468 14.48 -28.80 -16.95
C SER A 468 13.31 -29.76 -16.66
N ALA A 469 12.32 -29.33 -15.87
CA ALA A 469 11.09 -30.09 -15.62
C ALA A 469 10.09 -29.98 -16.77
N GLU A 470 10.18 -28.94 -17.62
CA GLU A 470 9.28 -28.70 -18.76
C GLU A 470 9.48 -29.74 -19.88
N ASN A 471 10.70 -30.28 -20.05
CA ASN A 471 10.98 -31.26 -21.12
C ASN A 471 10.42 -32.67 -20.86
N ASN A 472 10.00 -33.02 -19.63
CA ASN A 472 9.47 -34.35 -19.32
C ASN A 472 7.93 -34.41 -19.24
N HIS A 473 7.24 -33.26 -19.27
CA HIS A 473 5.78 -33.18 -19.08
C HIS A 473 5.10 -32.27 -20.12
N HIS A 474 5.44 -32.40 -21.41
CA HIS A 474 4.53 -31.98 -22.48
C HIS A 474 3.29 -32.90 -22.52
N ALA A 475 2.41 -32.76 -21.53
CA ALA A 475 1.00 -33.06 -21.70
C ALA A 475 0.39 -31.91 -22.51
N THR A 476 0.28 -32.14 -23.82
CA THR A 476 -0.73 -31.57 -24.73
C THR A 476 -1.50 -30.36 -24.19
N ILE A 477 -1.01 -29.16 -24.48
CA ILE A 477 -1.90 -27.99 -24.61
C ILE A 477 -2.83 -28.32 -25.79
N PRO A 478 -4.17 -28.27 -25.63
CA PRO A 478 -5.06 -28.46 -26.76
C PRO A 478 -4.85 -27.29 -27.72
N VAL A 479 -4.32 -27.60 -28.90
CA VAL A 479 -4.49 -26.74 -30.07
C VAL A 479 -6.01 -26.59 -30.26
N LEU A 480 -6.52 -25.37 -30.10
CA LEU A 480 -7.91 -25.06 -30.41
C LEU A 480 -8.22 -25.58 -31.82
N PRO A 481 -9.31 -26.33 -32.03
CA PRO A 481 -9.64 -26.84 -33.35
C PRO A 481 -9.87 -25.65 -34.29
N SER A 482 -8.99 -25.47 -35.26
CA SER A 482 -9.21 -24.59 -36.40
C SER A 482 -10.38 -25.15 -37.20
N ASN A 483 -11.56 -24.56 -37.01
CA ASN A 483 -12.76 -24.94 -37.76
C ASN A 483 -12.54 -24.56 -39.23
N PRO A 484 -12.60 -25.50 -40.19
CA PRO A 484 -12.53 -25.15 -41.60
C PRO A 484 -13.90 -24.68 -42.08
N SER A 485 -13.89 -23.60 -42.87
CA SER A 485 -14.99 -23.06 -43.69
C SER A 485 -16.09 -22.23 -42.99
N GLN A 486 -16.00 -20.91 -43.12
CA GLN A 486 -16.99 -20.10 -43.86
C GLN A 486 -16.41 -18.71 -44.15
N SER A 487 -16.50 -18.30 -45.42
CA SER A 487 -15.94 -17.07 -45.98
C SER A 487 -16.62 -15.81 -45.44
N GLY A 488 -15.83 -14.81 -45.07
CA GLY A 488 -16.33 -13.46 -44.76
C GLY A 488 -15.22 -12.55 -44.23
N THR A 489 -14.46 -11.95 -45.15
CA THR A 489 -13.56 -10.78 -45.02
C THR A 489 -13.14 -10.37 -43.60
N VAL A 490 -12.01 -10.92 -43.14
CA VAL A 490 -11.19 -10.36 -42.06
C VAL A 490 -9.86 -9.95 -42.68
N HIS A 491 -9.44 -8.71 -42.46
CA HIS A 491 -8.14 -8.19 -42.89
C HIS A 491 -7.02 -8.97 -42.19
N ASP A 492 -6.25 -9.68 -43.00
CA ASP A 492 -5.09 -10.48 -42.63
C ASP A 492 -3.92 -9.53 -42.32
N VAL A 493 -3.61 -9.31 -41.04
CA VAL A 493 -2.38 -8.61 -40.62
C VAL A 493 -1.35 -9.68 -40.27
N GLY A 494 -0.53 -9.99 -41.27
CA GLY A 494 0.45 -11.07 -41.23
C GLY A 494 1.42 -10.96 -40.06
N TYR A 495 1.44 -12.02 -39.26
CA TYR A 495 2.50 -12.33 -38.30
C TYR A 495 3.78 -12.65 -39.08
N ARG A 496 4.74 -11.71 -39.13
CA ARG A 496 6.06 -11.99 -39.73
C ARG A 496 6.92 -12.72 -38.70
N GLY A 497 6.74 -14.03 -38.62
CA GLY A 497 7.74 -14.92 -38.03
C GLY A 497 9.02 -14.84 -38.85
N VAL A 498 10.12 -14.44 -38.22
CA VAL A 498 11.45 -14.55 -38.84
C VAL A 498 11.89 -15.99 -38.67
N SER A 499 11.93 -16.68 -39.81
CA SER A 499 12.37 -18.07 -40.00
C SER A 499 13.78 -18.31 -39.49
N GLU A 500 13.96 -19.47 -38.87
CA GLU A 500 15.25 -20.13 -38.65
C GLU A 500 16.03 -20.24 -39.98
N GLY A 501 17.31 -19.91 -39.90
CA GLY A 501 18.31 -20.19 -40.91
C GLY A 501 19.63 -20.53 -40.20
N ASN A 502 19.98 -21.81 -40.19
CA ASN A 502 21.24 -22.33 -39.64
C ASN A 502 22.47 -21.67 -40.28
N ASN A 503 23.40 -21.17 -39.46
CA ASN A 503 24.84 -21.46 -39.57
C ASN A 503 25.63 -20.92 -38.38
N HIS A 504 26.55 -21.75 -37.87
CA HIS A 504 27.47 -21.50 -36.77
C HIS A 504 28.32 -20.22 -36.88
N SER A 505 28.37 -19.43 -35.81
CA SER A 505 29.61 -18.88 -35.24
C SER A 505 29.33 -18.14 -33.91
N ASP A 506 30.17 -18.41 -32.92
CA ASP A 506 30.17 -17.82 -31.58
C ASP A 506 29.93 -16.31 -31.51
N SER A 507 28.93 -15.91 -30.72
CA SER A 507 29.05 -14.86 -29.70
C SER A 507 27.76 -14.81 -28.87
N HIS A 508 27.88 -15.02 -27.56
CA HIS A 508 26.85 -14.60 -26.61
C HIS A 508 26.76 -13.07 -26.63
N GLN A 509 26.06 -12.49 -27.60
CA GLN A 509 25.58 -11.12 -27.51
C GLN A 509 24.35 -11.13 -26.58
N LEU A 510 24.58 -10.81 -25.30
CA LEU A 510 23.52 -10.32 -24.43
C LEU A 510 22.82 -9.17 -25.19
N PRO A 511 21.48 -9.14 -25.31
CA PRO A 511 20.81 -8.00 -25.88
C PRO A 511 21.25 -6.75 -25.12
N ASP A 512 21.54 -5.66 -25.83
CA ASP A 512 21.90 -4.36 -25.23
C ASP A 512 20.71 -3.85 -24.41
N THR A 513 20.52 -4.40 -23.21
CA THR A 513 19.52 -3.94 -22.25
C THR A 513 20.01 -2.61 -21.70
N VAL A 514 19.35 -1.52 -22.07
CA VAL A 514 19.71 -0.16 -21.64
C VAL A 514 18.79 0.26 -20.49
N GLY A 515 19.33 0.97 -19.49
CA GLY A 515 18.55 1.52 -18.38
C GLY A 515 18.19 0.50 -17.30
N LEU A 516 16.98 0.60 -16.73
CA LEU A 516 16.54 -0.25 -15.61
C LEU A 516 16.32 -1.71 -16.01
N ASP A 517 16.05 -1.99 -17.28
CA ASP A 517 15.85 -3.36 -17.77
C ASP A 517 17.14 -4.19 -17.65
N ALA A 518 18.31 -3.54 -17.64
CA ALA A 518 19.59 -4.19 -17.39
C ALA A 518 19.70 -4.84 -16.01
N LEU A 519 18.85 -4.43 -15.05
CA LEU A 519 18.81 -5.03 -13.71
C LEU A 519 18.13 -6.41 -13.71
N ASN A 520 17.40 -6.77 -14.76
CA ASN A 520 16.67 -8.03 -14.86
C ASN A 520 17.59 -9.20 -15.23
N GLN A 521 18.59 -9.48 -14.39
CA GLN A 521 19.57 -10.54 -14.61
C GLN A 521 19.47 -11.62 -13.53
N PRO A 522 19.71 -12.90 -13.86
CA PRO A 522 19.68 -13.99 -12.88
C PRO A 522 20.56 -13.75 -11.64
N ALA A 523 21.71 -13.09 -11.79
CA ALA A 523 22.60 -12.76 -10.68
C ALA A 523 21.96 -11.82 -9.64
N VAL A 524 21.18 -10.83 -10.11
CA VAL A 524 20.42 -9.93 -9.23
C VAL A 524 19.38 -10.75 -8.46
N TRP A 525 18.59 -11.56 -9.17
CA TRP A 525 17.57 -12.42 -8.55
C TRP A 525 18.11 -13.41 -7.52
N LYS A 526 19.28 -14.03 -7.78
CA LYS A 526 19.98 -14.87 -6.79
C LYS A 526 20.32 -14.08 -5.52
N THR A 527 20.79 -12.84 -5.68
CA THR A 527 21.08 -11.96 -4.54
C THR A 527 19.82 -11.63 -3.76
N LEU A 528 18.72 -11.27 -4.44
CA LEU A 528 17.43 -10.99 -3.82
C LEU A 528 16.89 -12.21 -3.05
N PHE A 529 17.04 -13.41 -3.61
CA PHE A 529 16.68 -14.67 -2.95
C PHE A 529 17.46 -14.88 -1.66
N TRP A 530 18.79 -14.77 -1.68
CA TRP A 530 19.62 -14.94 -0.47
C TRP A 530 19.32 -13.89 0.60
N MET A 531 19.08 -12.63 0.20
CA MET A 531 18.63 -11.57 1.10
C MET A 531 17.30 -11.93 1.77
N ALA A 532 16.33 -12.45 0.99
CA ALA A 532 15.06 -12.92 1.51
C ALA A 532 15.25 -14.10 2.48
N LEU A 533 16.07 -15.10 2.14
CA LEU A 533 16.32 -16.25 3.02
C LEU A 533 16.98 -15.85 4.36
N VAL A 534 17.98 -14.97 4.33
CA VAL A 534 18.60 -14.42 5.55
C VAL A 534 17.57 -13.66 6.39
N THR A 535 16.71 -12.88 5.73
CA THR A 535 15.64 -12.15 6.40
C THR A 535 14.65 -13.10 7.09
N ALA A 536 14.44 -14.31 6.59
CA ALA A 536 13.52 -15.29 7.19
C ALA A 536 14.06 -15.75 8.55
N GLY A 537 15.37 -16.03 8.63
CA GLY A 537 16.05 -16.34 9.89
C GLY A 537 16.04 -15.17 10.88
N LEU A 538 16.30 -13.94 10.42
CA LEU A 538 16.22 -12.74 11.28
C LEU A 538 14.79 -12.50 11.80
N THR A 539 13.77 -12.79 10.98
CA THR A 539 12.36 -12.72 11.37
C THR A 539 12.03 -13.68 12.49
N ALA A 540 12.48 -14.93 12.37
CA ALA A 540 12.32 -15.91 13.43
C ALA A 540 13.06 -15.47 14.71
N PHE A 541 14.29 -14.94 14.58
CA PHE A 541 15.07 -14.43 15.71
C PHE A 541 14.36 -13.32 16.50
N TYR A 542 14.00 -12.18 15.87
CA TYR A 542 13.44 -11.06 16.63
C TYR A 542 12.05 -11.38 17.18
N THR A 543 11.28 -12.24 16.49
CA THR A 543 9.94 -12.65 16.92
C THR A 543 10.04 -13.52 18.17
N PHE A 544 10.89 -14.55 18.16
CA PHE A 544 11.06 -15.42 19.31
C PHE A 544 11.80 -14.74 20.46
N ARG A 545 12.69 -13.79 20.17
CA ARG A 545 13.24 -12.89 21.20
C ARG A 545 12.12 -12.18 21.96
N ALA A 546 11.14 -11.59 21.25
CA ALA A 546 10.01 -10.93 21.89
C ALA A 546 9.15 -11.91 22.71
N VAL A 547 8.91 -13.13 22.20
CA VAL A 547 8.21 -14.20 22.94
C VAL A 547 8.93 -14.55 24.23
N PHE A 548 10.24 -14.83 24.15
CA PHE A 548 11.02 -15.28 25.31
C PHE A 548 11.13 -14.19 26.38
N MET A 549 11.42 -12.95 25.99
CA MET A 549 11.52 -11.83 26.93
C MET A 549 10.18 -11.51 27.62
N THR A 550 9.06 -11.67 26.91
CA THR A 550 7.73 -11.32 27.43
C THR A 550 7.13 -12.42 28.30
N PHE A 551 7.16 -13.67 27.84
CA PHE A 551 6.35 -14.76 28.43
C PHE A 551 7.14 -15.79 29.22
N THR A 552 8.47 -15.86 29.06
CA THR A 552 9.32 -16.85 29.73
C THR A 552 10.21 -16.21 30.80
N GLY A 553 10.90 -17.04 31.60
CA GLY A 553 11.78 -16.56 32.66
C GLY A 553 11.09 -16.27 34.00
N PRO A 554 11.77 -15.58 34.92
CA PRO A 554 11.18 -15.15 36.19
C PRO A 554 10.04 -14.17 35.95
N LEU A 555 9.02 -14.22 36.81
CA LEU A 555 7.90 -13.28 36.72
C LEU A 555 8.39 -11.89 37.10
N ARG A 556 8.27 -10.94 36.16
CA ARG A 556 8.56 -9.51 36.38
C ARG A 556 7.32 -8.74 35.98
N VAL A 557 6.79 -7.95 36.91
CA VAL A 557 5.63 -7.09 36.71
C VAL A 557 6.07 -5.67 37.10
N PRO A 558 5.86 -4.67 36.23
CA PRO A 558 6.23 -3.30 36.54
C PRO A 558 5.33 -2.71 37.64
N ASP A 559 5.86 -1.76 38.41
CA ASP A 559 5.14 -1.14 39.53
C ASP A 559 3.85 -0.43 39.07
N GLU A 560 3.85 0.11 37.85
CA GLU A 560 2.69 0.75 37.21
C GLU A 560 1.50 -0.21 37.03
N ALA A 561 1.73 -1.52 37.03
CA ALA A 561 0.69 -2.54 36.86
C ALA A 561 0.08 -3.03 38.19
N SER A 562 0.49 -2.47 39.34
CA SER A 562 0.13 -2.94 40.69
C SER A 562 -1.36 -3.31 40.82
N GLY A 563 -1.62 -4.59 41.10
CA GLY A 563 -2.97 -5.17 41.29
C GLY A 563 -3.73 -5.56 40.02
N HIS A 564 -3.30 -5.14 38.82
CA HIS A 564 -4.01 -5.32 37.55
C HIS A 564 -3.35 -6.35 36.61
N ALA A 565 -2.26 -6.99 37.06
CA ALA A 565 -1.53 -7.99 36.29
C ALA A 565 -2.26 -9.34 36.23
N HIS A 566 -3.29 -9.41 35.37
CA HIS A 566 -4.07 -10.62 35.11
C HIS A 566 -4.40 -10.76 33.62
N GLU A 567 -4.95 -11.90 33.24
CA GLU A 567 -5.44 -12.16 31.89
C GLU A 567 -6.49 -11.13 31.46
N SER A 568 -6.48 -10.75 30.18
CA SER A 568 -7.45 -9.80 29.65
C SER A 568 -8.89 -10.36 29.70
N PRO A 569 -9.92 -9.50 29.81
CA PRO A 569 -11.32 -9.94 29.82
C PRO A 569 -11.70 -10.73 28.56
N SER A 570 -12.79 -11.49 28.64
CA SER A 570 -13.28 -12.36 27.55
C SER A 570 -13.49 -11.64 26.22
N VAL A 571 -13.91 -10.37 26.27
CA VAL A 571 -14.13 -9.51 25.10
C VAL A 571 -12.83 -9.24 24.32
N MET A 572 -11.68 -9.28 24.99
CA MET A 572 -10.36 -9.14 24.36
C MET A 572 -9.75 -10.49 23.99
N THR A 573 -9.91 -11.53 24.82
CA THR A 573 -9.33 -12.86 24.56
C THR A 573 -10.07 -13.66 23.48
N THR A 574 -11.37 -13.43 23.30
CA THR A 574 -12.17 -14.12 22.27
C THR A 574 -11.69 -13.79 20.84
N PRO A 575 -11.48 -12.51 20.45
CA PRO A 575 -10.84 -12.18 19.18
C PRO A 575 -9.47 -12.85 18.96
N LEU A 576 -8.64 -12.97 20.01
CA LEU A 576 -7.34 -13.64 19.90
C LEU A 576 -7.49 -15.13 19.57
N LEU A 577 -8.40 -15.82 20.25
CA LEU A 577 -8.70 -17.23 19.97
C LEU A 577 -9.24 -17.42 18.55
N ILE A 578 -10.14 -16.55 18.10
CA ILE A 578 -10.69 -16.62 16.74
C ILE A 578 -9.59 -16.40 15.69
N LEU A 579 -8.67 -15.45 15.90
CA LEU A 579 -7.54 -15.19 14.99
C LEU A 579 -6.48 -16.31 14.99
N ALA A 580 -6.32 -17.03 16.10
CA ALA A 580 -5.37 -18.14 16.20
C ALA A 580 -5.74 -19.33 15.28
N ILE A 581 -7.04 -19.54 15.02
CA ILE A 581 -7.53 -20.61 14.15
C ILE A 581 -7.04 -20.44 12.69
N PRO A 582 -7.34 -19.33 11.97
CA PRO A 582 -6.83 -19.13 10.62
C PRO A 582 -5.31 -18.97 10.59
N ALA A 583 -4.68 -18.36 11.61
CA ALA A 583 -3.21 -18.29 11.69
C ALA A 583 -2.53 -19.67 11.73
N THR A 584 -3.24 -20.71 12.18
CA THR A 584 -2.76 -22.08 12.18
C THR A 584 -3.16 -22.83 10.91
N LEU A 585 -4.45 -22.78 10.53
CA LEU A 585 -5.03 -23.71 9.55
C LEU A 585 -5.12 -23.16 8.12
N ILE A 586 -5.30 -21.85 7.95
CA ILE A 586 -5.71 -21.32 6.63
C ILE A 586 -4.61 -21.46 5.58
N GLY A 587 -3.34 -21.35 5.99
CA GLY A 587 -2.22 -21.51 5.05
C GLY A 587 -2.15 -22.92 4.49
N PHE A 588 -2.23 -23.95 5.35
CA PHE A 588 -2.25 -25.34 4.90
C PHE A 588 -3.44 -25.62 3.98
N LEU A 589 -4.64 -25.19 4.36
CA LEU A 589 -5.85 -25.43 3.57
C LEU A 589 -5.78 -24.76 2.19
N LEU A 590 -5.34 -23.51 2.12
CA LEU A 590 -5.25 -22.78 0.86
C LEU A 590 -4.14 -23.29 -0.05
N PHE A 591 -3.01 -23.70 0.54
CA PHE A 591 -1.90 -24.32 -0.18
C PHE A 591 -2.29 -25.71 -0.71
N ALA A 592 -2.79 -26.59 0.15
CA ALA A 592 -3.12 -27.97 -0.23
C ALA A 592 -4.26 -28.08 -1.25
N THR A 593 -5.15 -27.09 -1.30
CA THR A 593 -6.25 -27.06 -2.28
C THR A 593 -5.91 -26.27 -3.54
N GLU A 594 -4.82 -25.49 -3.52
CA GLU A 594 -4.49 -24.44 -4.50
C GLU A 594 -5.66 -23.48 -4.80
N GLY A 595 -6.67 -23.49 -3.93
CA GLY A 595 -7.99 -22.94 -4.23
C GLY A 595 -7.97 -21.41 -4.32
N LEU A 596 -7.07 -20.77 -3.56
CA LEU A 596 -6.83 -19.32 -3.62
C LEU A 596 -6.03 -18.92 -4.85
N ALA A 597 -4.96 -19.63 -5.19
CA ALA A 597 -4.15 -19.32 -6.36
C ALA A 597 -5.00 -19.38 -7.65
N HIS A 598 -5.76 -20.47 -7.82
CA HIS A 598 -6.72 -20.60 -8.92
C HIS A 598 -7.84 -19.56 -8.87
N PHE A 599 -8.32 -19.20 -7.67
CA PHE A 599 -9.32 -18.14 -7.53
C PHE A 599 -8.78 -16.80 -8.04
N LEU A 600 -7.58 -16.44 -7.60
CA LEU A 600 -6.93 -15.18 -7.91
C LEU A 600 -6.52 -15.12 -9.38
N ALA A 601 -6.12 -16.24 -9.99
CA ALA A 601 -5.81 -16.31 -11.42
C ALA A 601 -6.99 -15.87 -12.33
N ALA A 602 -8.24 -15.96 -11.85
CA ALA A 602 -9.42 -15.44 -12.55
C ALA A 602 -9.63 -13.91 -12.38
N THR A 603 -8.71 -13.21 -11.71
CA THR A 603 -8.71 -11.74 -11.66
C THR A 603 -8.36 -11.19 -13.05
N PRO A 604 -9.15 -10.25 -13.62
CA PRO A 604 -8.90 -9.74 -14.97
C PRO A 604 -7.46 -9.24 -15.20
N SER A 605 -6.87 -8.57 -14.20
CA SER A 605 -5.47 -8.12 -14.27
C SER A 605 -4.45 -9.27 -14.38
N PHE A 606 -4.78 -10.50 -13.97
CA PHE A 606 -3.90 -11.66 -14.02
C PHE A 606 -4.17 -12.57 -15.23
N THR A 607 -5.30 -12.37 -15.92
CA THR A 607 -5.64 -13.11 -17.15
C THR A 607 -4.97 -12.54 -18.40
N ALA A 608 -4.18 -11.47 -18.29
CA ALA A 608 -3.45 -10.91 -19.41
C ALA A 608 -2.47 -11.96 -19.99
N PRO A 609 -2.34 -12.11 -21.32
CA PRO A 609 -1.49 -13.12 -21.93
C PRO A 609 -0.04 -13.11 -21.42
N SER A 610 0.52 -11.91 -21.20
CA SER A 610 1.88 -11.73 -20.65
C SER A 610 2.07 -12.33 -19.26
N ILE A 611 1.01 -12.48 -18.47
CA ILE A 611 1.05 -13.06 -17.12
C ILE A 611 0.71 -14.54 -17.16
N VAL A 612 -0.31 -14.94 -17.92
CA VAL A 612 -0.73 -16.34 -18.03
C VAL A 612 0.38 -17.22 -18.60
N GLN A 613 1.20 -16.70 -19.51
CA GLN A 613 2.39 -17.39 -20.03
C GLN A 613 3.45 -17.69 -18.96
N THR A 614 3.43 -16.99 -17.83
CA THR A 614 4.33 -17.24 -16.69
C THR A 614 3.77 -18.27 -15.70
N ALA A 615 2.58 -18.82 -15.97
CA ALA A 615 1.99 -19.84 -15.13
C ALA A 615 2.85 -21.12 -15.18
N THR A 616 3.38 -21.49 -14.03
CA THR A 616 4.09 -22.76 -13.82
C THR A 616 3.22 -23.68 -12.98
N ALA A 617 3.38 -25.00 -13.15
CA ALA A 617 2.71 -25.94 -12.27
C ALA A 617 3.16 -25.70 -10.83
N SER A 618 2.21 -25.65 -9.90
CA SER A 618 2.50 -25.57 -8.47
C SER A 618 3.20 -26.85 -8.03
N VAL A 619 4.53 -26.80 -7.92
CA VAL A 619 5.35 -27.89 -7.40
C VAL A 619 5.87 -27.47 -6.05
N PHE A 620 5.61 -28.29 -5.03
CA PHE A 620 6.18 -28.07 -3.72
C PHE A 620 7.68 -28.37 -3.74
N HIS A 621 8.48 -27.33 -3.58
CA HIS A 621 9.95 -27.41 -3.61
C HIS A 621 10.48 -27.79 -2.23
N TRP A 622 10.67 -29.10 -2.00
CA TRP A 622 11.19 -29.63 -0.72
C TRP A 622 12.53 -29.01 -0.31
N ASP A 623 13.39 -28.71 -1.27
CA ASP A 623 14.68 -28.06 -1.06
C ASP A 623 14.54 -26.64 -0.52
N LEU A 624 13.61 -25.84 -1.06
CA LEU A 624 13.32 -24.48 -0.59
C LEU A 624 12.66 -24.50 0.79
N ALA A 625 11.70 -25.40 0.99
CA ALA A 625 11.03 -25.58 2.28
C ALA A 625 12.01 -25.97 3.40
N ILE A 626 12.97 -26.85 3.11
CA ILE A 626 14.03 -27.23 4.04
C ILE A 626 14.93 -26.03 4.34
N GLN A 627 15.38 -25.28 3.33
CA GLN A 627 16.22 -24.10 3.52
C GLN A 627 15.54 -23.03 4.38
N GLY A 628 14.27 -22.72 4.08
CA GLY A 628 13.47 -21.76 4.85
C GLY A 628 13.27 -22.21 6.30
N THR A 629 12.95 -23.49 6.51
CA THR A 629 12.77 -24.07 7.85
C THR A 629 14.08 -24.06 8.65
N LEU A 630 15.21 -24.41 8.03
CA LEU A 630 16.52 -24.35 8.67
C LEU A 630 16.92 -22.92 9.05
N ALA A 631 16.66 -21.94 8.18
CA ALA A 631 16.90 -20.54 8.48
C ALA A 631 16.06 -20.06 9.68
N ALA A 632 14.76 -20.40 9.71
CA ALA A 632 13.88 -20.08 10.82
C ALA A 632 14.32 -20.77 12.12
N ALA A 633 14.63 -22.07 12.07
CA ALA A 633 15.11 -22.84 13.21
C ALA A 633 16.40 -22.26 13.79
N LEU A 634 17.37 -21.91 12.94
CA LEU A 634 18.61 -21.25 13.36
C LEU A 634 18.32 -19.93 14.08
N GLY A 635 17.46 -19.08 13.52
CA GLY A 635 17.06 -17.82 14.17
C GLY A 635 16.44 -18.03 15.56
N ILE A 636 15.58 -19.04 15.72
CA ILE A 636 14.93 -19.38 16.99
C ILE A 636 15.93 -19.93 17.99
N VAL A 637 16.83 -20.81 17.57
CA VAL A 637 17.89 -21.36 18.44
C VAL A 637 18.78 -20.23 18.95
N ILE A 638 19.21 -19.31 18.09
CA ILE A 638 20.02 -18.15 18.50
C ILE A 638 19.23 -17.28 19.49
N ALA A 639 17.94 -17.03 19.24
CA ALA A 639 17.10 -16.27 20.16
C ALA A 639 16.94 -16.98 21.52
N ALA A 640 16.76 -18.30 21.52
CA ALA A 640 16.58 -19.11 22.72
C ALA A 640 17.86 -19.17 23.56
N VAL A 641 19.01 -19.37 22.93
CA VAL A 641 20.31 -19.40 23.63
C VAL A 641 20.57 -18.09 24.38
N GLY A 642 20.20 -16.95 23.78
CA GLY A 642 20.40 -15.63 24.37
C GLY A 642 19.34 -15.20 25.38
N HIS A 643 18.06 -15.55 25.19
CA HIS A 643 16.95 -14.91 25.91
C HIS A 643 16.03 -15.89 26.66
N LEU A 644 16.22 -17.20 26.55
CA LEU A 644 15.36 -18.17 27.24
C LEU A 644 15.71 -18.27 28.73
N GLY A 645 14.68 -18.19 29.59
CA GLY A 645 14.82 -18.42 31.03
C GLY A 645 15.51 -17.26 31.77
N ARG A 646 16.33 -17.58 32.78
CA ARG A 646 17.09 -16.58 33.59
C ARG A 646 18.18 -15.84 32.80
N ARG A 647 18.44 -16.23 31.54
CA ARG A 647 19.40 -15.56 30.67
C ARG A 647 18.86 -14.27 30.03
N SER A 648 17.53 -14.06 30.09
CA SER A 648 16.89 -12.80 29.66
C SER A 648 17.33 -11.55 30.44
N ASP A 649 17.96 -11.72 31.61
CA ASP A 649 18.35 -10.62 32.51
C ASP A 649 19.75 -10.06 32.21
N GLY A 650 20.51 -10.68 31.29
CA GLY A 650 21.93 -10.36 31.06
C GLY A 650 22.25 -9.70 29.72
N PRO A 651 23.25 -8.79 29.65
CA PRO A 651 23.72 -8.16 28.42
C PRO A 651 24.59 -9.11 27.56
N GLN A 652 24.11 -10.31 27.24
CA GLN A 652 24.94 -11.35 26.62
C GLN A 652 25.18 -11.10 25.12
N LEU A 653 24.19 -10.59 24.39
CA LEU A 653 24.33 -10.21 22.98
C LEU A 653 25.10 -8.89 22.80
N GLU A 654 25.16 -8.07 23.85
CA GLU A 654 25.80 -6.75 23.85
C GLU A 654 27.32 -6.82 23.59
N ARG A 655 27.95 -7.96 23.85
CA ARG A 655 29.38 -8.19 23.60
C ARG A 655 29.72 -8.52 22.15
N TRP A 656 28.80 -9.16 21.41
CA TRP A 656 29.06 -9.63 20.04
C TRP A 656 28.73 -8.57 18.97
N LEU A 657 27.76 -7.70 19.23
CA LEU A 657 27.31 -6.67 18.28
C LEU A 657 28.02 -5.32 18.43
N GLY A 658 29.01 -5.22 19.33
CA GLY A 658 29.74 -4.02 19.77
C GLY A 658 29.46 -2.72 18.96
N PRO A 659 30.15 -2.48 17.83
CA PRO A 659 30.02 -1.25 17.05
C PRO A 659 28.75 -1.15 16.19
N VAL A 660 28.11 -2.28 15.85
CA VAL A 660 26.92 -2.33 14.97
C VAL A 660 25.63 -2.06 15.74
N ARG A 661 25.61 -2.36 17.05
CA ARG A 661 24.42 -2.18 17.88
C ARG A 661 23.93 -0.72 17.93
N PRO A 662 24.76 0.29 18.26
CA PRO A 662 24.28 1.68 18.28
C PRO A 662 23.74 2.12 16.91
N PHE A 663 24.32 1.63 15.81
CA PHE A 663 23.85 1.89 14.45
C PHE A 663 22.43 1.33 14.23
N LEU A 664 22.16 0.09 14.62
CA LEU A 664 20.83 -0.52 14.51
C LEU A 664 19.82 0.07 15.51
N GLU A 665 20.25 0.41 16.72
CA GLU A 665 19.41 1.03 17.75
C GLU A 665 18.91 2.41 17.33
N HIS A 666 19.76 3.19 16.66
CA HIS A 666 19.39 4.46 16.03
C HIS A 666 18.76 4.28 14.64
N ARG A 667 18.19 3.10 14.34
CA ARG A 667 17.45 2.81 13.10
C ARG A 667 18.28 3.09 11.84
N MET A 668 19.56 2.70 11.86
CA MET A 668 20.56 2.95 10.80
C MET A 668 20.75 4.43 10.45
N PHE A 669 20.42 5.32 11.39
CA PHE A 669 20.42 6.78 11.23
C PHE A 669 19.52 7.31 10.09
N ILE A 670 18.54 6.53 9.64
CA ILE A 670 17.68 6.91 8.52
C ILE A 670 16.81 8.12 8.89
N ASP A 671 16.32 8.18 10.13
CA ASP A 671 15.56 9.33 10.64
C ASP A 671 16.41 10.63 10.60
N GLN A 672 17.69 10.55 10.98
CA GLN A 672 18.62 11.68 10.97
C GLN A 672 19.00 12.07 9.54
N LEU A 673 19.18 11.09 8.65
CA LEU A 673 19.44 11.33 7.23
C LEU A 673 18.26 12.08 6.59
N TYR A 674 17.02 11.65 6.84
CA TYR A 674 15.82 12.35 6.38
C TYR A 674 15.75 13.78 6.93
N ALA A 675 16.05 13.96 8.21
CA ALA A 675 16.07 15.29 8.82
C ALA A 675 17.14 16.20 8.20
N ALA A 676 18.33 15.67 7.90
CA ALA A 676 19.45 16.42 7.36
C ALA A 676 19.30 16.74 5.87
N VAL A 677 18.80 15.79 5.06
CA VAL A 677 18.75 15.89 3.60
C VAL A 677 17.44 16.52 3.11
N ILE A 678 16.32 16.28 3.79
CA ILE A 678 15.00 16.76 3.34
C ILE A 678 14.49 17.85 4.28
N VAL A 679 14.31 17.56 5.58
CA VAL A 679 13.59 18.46 6.48
C VAL A 679 14.30 19.80 6.67
N ARG A 680 15.57 19.80 7.09
CA ARG A 680 16.33 21.04 7.37
C ARG A 680 16.51 21.93 6.14
N PRO A 681 16.83 21.39 4.94
CA PRO A 681 16.88 22.21 3.73
C PRO A 681 15.52 22.83 3.36
N THR A 682 14.42 22.08 3.48
CA THR A 682 13.08 22.64 3.22
C THR A 682 12.71 23.72 4.24
N GLU A 683 13.04 23.53 5.52
CA GLU A 683 12.86 24.56 6.56
C GLU A 683 13.69 25.82 6.27
N ALA A 684 14.93 25.67 5.81
CA ALA A 684 15.79 26.78 5.41
C ALA A 684 15.21 27.54 4.21
N ILE A 685 14.72 26.84 3.18
CA ILE A 685 14.06 27.45 2.02
C ILE A 685 12.79 28.19 2.46
N ALA A 686 11.97 27.60 3.32
CA ALA A 686 10.76 28.24 3.85
C ALA A 686 11.10 29.50 4.66
N PHE A 687 12.18 29.47 5.44
CA PHE A 687 12.66 30.63 6.19
C PHE A 687 13.17 31.74 5.25
N LEU A 688 13.93 31.40 4.21
CA LEU A 688 14.37 32.36 3.19
C LEU A 688 13.19 32.98 2.43
N ALA A 689 12.19 32.17 2.07
CA ALA A 689 10.96 32.65 1.44
C ALA A 689 10.20 33.62 2.36
N ALA A 690 10.11 33.32 3.66
CA ALA A 690 9.48 34.22 4.63
C ALA A 690 10.26 35.54 4.81
N ILE A 691 11.59 35.51 4.72
CA ILE A 691 12.42 36.73 4.70
C ILE A 691 12.14 37.53 3.42
N PHE A 692 12.10 36.88 2.27
CA PHE A 692 11.84 37.52 0.99
C PHE A 692 10.47 38.22 0.99
N ASP A 693 9.43 37.53 1.44
CA ASP A 693 8.08 38.07 1.53
C ASP A 693 8.02 39.30 2.46
N LYS A 694 8.54 39.17 3.69
CA LYS A 694 8.53 40.27 4.67
C LYS A 694 9.45 41.44 4.33
N SER A 695 10.58 41.18 3.65
CA SER A 695 11.63 42.18 3.44
C SER A 695 11.56 42.83 2.08
N ILE A 696 11.14 42.11 1.05
CA ILE A 696 11.11 42.62 -0.34
C ILE A 696 9.68 42.92 -0.73
N ILE A 697 8.77 41.94 -0.68
CA ILE A 697 7.38 42.14 -1.13
C ILE A 697 6.69 43.19 -0.26
N ASP A 698 6.65 42.98 1.05
CA ASP A 698 5.93 43.87 1.97
C ASP A 698 6.55 45.27 2.09
N ARG A 699 7.88 45.39 1.95
CA ARG A 699 8.54 46.71 1.92
C ARG A 699 8.29 47.45 0.62
N SER A 700 8.30 46.77 -0.52
CA SER A 700 7.98 47.38 -1.82
C SER A 700 6.53 47.87 -1.85
N VAL A 701 5.58 47.05 -1.38
CA VAL A 701 4.17 47.46 -1.27
C VAL A 701 4.03 48.70 -0.39
N ARG A 702 4.66 48.71 0.79
CA ARG A 702 4.67 49.89 1.67
C ARG A 702 5.31 51.11 1.00
N PHE A 703 6.41 50.95 0.28
CA PHE A 703 7.06 52.04 -0.44
C PHE A 703 6.12 52.69 -1.46
N PHE A 704 5.50 51.89 -2.33
CA PHE A 704 4.55 52.39 -3.31
C PHE A 704 3.29 53.00 -2.66
N ALA A 705 2.82 52.45 -1.54
CA ALA A 705 1.70 53.02 -0.79
C ALA A 705 2.02 54.39 -0.16
N HIS A 706 3.28 54.65 0.23
CA HIS A 706 3.68 55.94 0.79
C HIS A 706 3.94 57.01 -0.28
N LEU A 707 4.17 56.62 -1.53
CA LEU A 707 4.52 57.55 -2.61
C LEU A 707 3.43 58.62 -2.85
N PRO A 708 2.12 58.29 -2.96
CA PRO A 708 1.07 59.30 -3.10
C PRO A 708 0.93 60.21 -1.88
N VAL A 709 1.19 59.70 -0.66
CA VAL A 709 1.13 60.51 0.58
C VAL A 709 2.25 61.56 0.56
N VAL A 710 3.45 61.15 0.17
CA VAL A 710 4.59 62.06 0.03
C VAL A 710 4.34 63.08 -1.08
N LEU A 711 3.90 62.62 -2.26
CA LEU A 711 3.57 63.50 -3.39
C LEU A 711 2.45 64.47 -3.04
N GLY A 712 1.38 64.02 -2.38
CA GLY A 712 0.30 64.86 -1.88
C GLY A 712 0.79 65.90 -0.87
N GLY A 713 1.73 65.51 0.00
CA GLY A 713 2.41 66.44 0.92
C GLY A 713 3.20 67.54 0.20
N VAL A 714 3.87 67.21 -0.91
CA VAL A 714 4.57 68.18 -1.77
C VAL A 714 3.59 69.08 -2.51
N VAL A 715 2.59 68.50 -3.18
CA VAL A 715 1.56 69.24 -3.94
C VAL A 715 0.77 70.18 -3.03
N ARG A 716 0.46 69.76 -1.80
CA ARG A 716 -0.23 70.61 -0.81
C ARG A 716 0.55 71.89 -0.49
N ARG A 717 1.89 71.87 -0.52
CA ARG A 717 2.71 73.07 -0.27
C ARG A 717 2.66 74.10 -1.42
N LEU A 718 2.23 73.71 -2.62
CA LEU A 718 2.03 74.65 -3.73
C LEU A 718 0.86 75.60 -3.47
N GLN A 719 -0.11 75.20 -2.64
CA GLN A 719 -1.22 76.06 -2.21
C GLN A 719 -0.83 76.85 -0.95
N SER A 720 -0.19 78.01 -1.14
CA SER A 720 0.30 78.83 -0.02
C SER A 720 -0.71 79.89 0.48
N GLY A 721 -1.92 79.94 -0.10
CA GLY A 721 -2.97 80.91 0.28
C GLY A 721 -2.75 82.36 -0.18
N LEU A 722 -1.60 82.66 -0.80
CA LEU A 722 -1.26 83.99 -1.33
C LEU A 722 -1.81 84.14 -2.75
N LEU A 723 -2.82 84.99 -2.91
CA LEU A 723 -3.51 85.22 -4.19
C LEU A 723 -2.56 85.61 -5.34
N GLN A 724 -1.49 86.38 -5.06
CA GLN A 724 -0.53 86.79 -6.09
C GLN A 724 0.19 85.59 -6.73
N ARG A 725 0.47 84.53 -5.97
CA ARG A 725 1.12 83.32 -6.51
C ARG A 725 0.19 82.54 -7.42
N TYR A 726 -1.12 82.53 -7.14
CA TYR A 726 -2.10 81.89 -8.01
C TYR A 726 -2.28 82.65 -9.33
N ALA A 727 -2.29 83.99 -9.29
CA ALA A 727 -2.32 84.80 -10.50
C ALA A 727 -1.08 84.56 -11.38
N LEU A 728 0.13 84.54 -10.78
CA LEU A 728 1.36 84.23 -11.50
C LEU A 728 1.33 82.82 -12.12
N ALA A 729 0.89 81.81 -11.37
CA ALA A 729 0.75 80.45 -11.88
C ALA A 729 -0.24 80.37 -13.05
N GLY A 730 -1.36 81.11 -13.00
CA GLY A 730 -2.31 81.21 -14.09
C GLY A 730 -1.70 81.81 -15.36
N VAL A 731 -0.94 82.91 -15.23
CA VAL A 731 -0.24 83.54 -16.36
C VAL A 731 0.79 82.58 -16.96
N ILE A 732 1.61 81.92 -16.13
CA ILE A 732 2.57 80.91 -16.59
C ILE A 732 1.86 79.77 -17.30
N GLY A 733 0.72 79.30 -16.78
CA GLY A 733 -0.10 78.26 -17.39
C GLY A 733 -0.62 78.66 -18.78
N VAL A 734 -1.15 79.87 -18.92
CA VAL A 734 -1.60 80.40 -20.22
C VAL A 734 -0.44 80.53 -21.20
N LEU A 735 0.69 81.07 -20.77
CA LEU A 735 1.91 81.15 -21.59
C LEU A 735 2.39 79.77 -22.03
N ALA A 736 2.42 78.81 -21.12
CA ALA A 736 2.79 77.43 -21.43
C ALA A 736 1.83 76.80 -22.45
N ILE A 737 0.52 77.01 -22.30
CA ILE A 737 -0.49 76.52 -23.26
C ILE A 737 -0.30 77.19 -24.62
N ILE A 738 -0.07 78.50 -24.67
CA ILE A 738 0.19 79.24 -25.92
C ILE A 738 1.45 78.70 -26.59
N VAL A 739 2.55 78.51 -25.85
CA VAL A 739 3.79 77.93 -26.39
C VAL A 739 3.54 76.51 -26.91
N LEU A 740 2.79 75.69 -26.17
CA LEU A 740 2.52 74.31 -26.55
C LEU A 740 1.56 74.21 -27.75
N LEU A 741 0.62 75.13 -27.88
CA LEU A 741 -0.24 75.29 -29.05
C LEU A 741 0.51 75.86 -30.26
N ALA A 742 1.37 76.85 -30.05
CA ALA A 742 2.25 77.40 -31.09
C ALA A 742 3.33 76.41 -31.54
N TRP A 743 3.68 75.43 -30.72
CA TRP A 743 4.53 74.29 -31.10
C TRP A 743 3.77 73.23 -31.92
N ARG A 744 2.43 73.18 -31.79
CA ARG A 744 1.56 72.23 -32.50
C ARG A 744 0.95 72.76 -33.80
N LEU A 745 0.84 74.08 -33.93
CA LEU A 745 0.60 74.79 -35.19
C LEU A 745 1.90 74.85 -35.99
#